data_AF-D7BZD6-F1
#
_entry.id   AF-D7BZD6-F1
#
_cell.length_a   1.000
_cell.length_b   1.000
_cell.length_c   1.000
_cell.angle_alpha   90.00
_cell.angle_beta   90.00
_cell.angle_gamma   90.00
#
_symmetry.space_group_name_H-M   'P 1'
#
loop_
_entity.id
_entity.type
_entity.pdbx_description
1 polymer ?
#
loop_
_entity_poly.entity_id
_entity_poly.type
_entity_poly.pdbx_seq_one_letter_code
_entity_poly.pdbx_strand_id
1 'polypeptide(L)'
;MQAARTAGKFRGKNKSPKWTKPGDGMVSVMVLPLAVTDPADLARLNKLFGAMWHIKRAVQRDARAKVDAYWAAYHERDRDGARAVRQRLGLSREALERCAYQHLEGAGHLKHHASKALAMHMADEVWNGVQRHLFADSTGKRFGRPKTGRWYDFTRIPGRARSHTTANKWETFRLVGTLHGHGMAYADGGQQEVQQPRRMPKPPLPAGTVPAGKVTASGKPGVRKATWWDHTGPLAVVFAGGPYGIAGDLVLPVRIPQGPGQWARVEHFLAGSGRWHKVDLVRRCKPGTPGGWAYEAHLMILGPGYTAPAVEQMRQQAAALERVGGVDGNVSNLSIVSFPTSLNPAEGAPASTEITLTTAERARLEKEAKKRRGRARALERSRRATNTAQYGLSKKQTRRAERRAAKGLREKRVTVPGGARAARADGVPKQAFRRDRLSEGYRELRARQAEASASAAEHRRHCTRLVAREIIAAHGVNLAVEDCDIRTWYRLWGKRLSQTTPGMLIAALDQECRAAGGQLVRASTWSTALSQHCLCGQRVNKTLRNREHKCVACGLVGKRDLVSAALAAFVRLTDVDDPKTAYLDTAMSRHAQITYGQGLEEALRESTTPSPKPVRRPGRVAVPRQRETSAHRTAARRPRATPDETRPVRDHAGKPGRRPGCDPQLTLW
;
A
#
# COMPACT_ATOMS: atom_id res chain seq x y z
N MET A 1 11.45 40.32 35.76
CA MET A 1 10.08 40.60 35.26
C MET A 1 9.95 40.07 33.83
N GLN A 2 9.31 38.92 33.64
CA GLN A 2 8.97 38.40 32.32
C GLN A 2 7.70 39.11 31.82
N ALA A 3 7.83 39.90 30.76
CA ALA A 3 6.70 40.56 30.11
C ALA A 3 5.64 39.51 29.73
N ALA A 4 4.41 39.71 30.21
CA ALA A 4 3.26 38.88 29.91
C ALA A 4 3.05 38.83 28.38
N ARG A 5 3.34 37.68 27.76
CA ARG A 5 3.05 37.45 26.35
C ARG A 5 1.55 37.56 26.15
N THR A 6 1.12 38.56 25.39
CA THR A 6 -0.27 38.75 24.98
C THR A 6 -0.83 37.45 24.41
N ALA A 7 -1.91 36.96 25.01
CA ALA A 7 -2.63 35.79 24.54
C ALA A 7 -3.16 36.06 23.13
N GLY A 8 -2.51 35.49 22.11
CA GLY A 8 -2.96 35.63 20.73
C GLY A 8 -4.41 35.18 20.58
N LYS A 9 -5.21 35.94 19.82
CA LYS A 9 -6.62 35.62 19.55
C LYS A 9 -6.74 34.23 18.91
N PHE A 10 -7.27 33.26 19.66
CA PHE A 10 -7.67 31.96 19.13
C PHE A 10 -9.13 32.02 18.68
N ARG A 11 -9.45 31.27 17.62
CA ARG A 11 -10.80 31.26 17.02
C ARG A 11 -11.80 30.72 18.06
N GLY A 12 -12.81 31.52 18.42
CA GLY A 12 -13.89 31.11 19.32
C GLY A 12 -14.71 29.94 18.78
N LYS A 13 -15.55 29.34 19.63
CA LYS A 13 -16.45 28.24 19.24
C LYS A 13 -17.27 28.66 18.00
N ASN A 14 -17.16 27.87 16.92
CA ASN A 14 -17.91 28.13 15.70
C ASN A 14 -19.40 27.89 15.99
N LYS A 15 -20.23 28.93 15.88
CA LYS A 15 -21.67 28.87 16.21
C LYS A 15 -22.51 28.16 15.13
N SER A 16 -21.95 27.92 13.94
CA SER A 16 -22.63 27.21 12.86
C SER A 16 -22.55 25.68 13.04
N PRO A 17 -23.56 24.92 12.57
CA PRO A 17 -23.53 23.46 12.56
C PRO A 17 -22.23 22.94 11.94
N LYS A 18 -21.66 21.90 12.54
CA LYS A 18 -20.45 21.27 12.03
C LYS A 18 -20.78 20.64 10.68
N TRP A 19 -20.10 21.08 9.61
CA TRP A 19 -20.25 20.49 8.29
C TRP A 19 -20.04 18.96 8.36
N THR A 20 -21.02 18.22 7.85
CA THR A 20 -20.98 16.77 7.67
C THR A 20 -20.72 16.46 6.21
N LYS A 21 -20.09 15.31 5.95
CA LYS A 21 -19.87 14.87 4.57
C LYS A 21 -21.22 14.57 3.92
N PRO A 22 -21.45 15.00 2.67
CA PRO A 22 -22.67 14.68 1.95
C PRO A 22 -22.75 13.18 1.63
N GLY A 23 -23.97 12.65 1.52
CA GLY A 23 -24.26 11.25 1.22
C GLY A 23 -23.92 10.28 2.35
N ASP A 24 -23.57 9.05 2.00
CA ASP A 24 -23.01 8.00 2.87
C ASP A 24 -21.63 8.34 3.48
N GLY A 25 -21.09 9.51 3.18
CA GLY A 25 -19.77 9.95 3.62
C GLY A 25 -18.60 9.34 2.85
N MET A 26 -18.86 8.68 1.71
CA MET A 26 -17.82 8.13 0.84
C MET A 26 -16.85 9.22 0.36
N VAL A 27 -15.57 8.87 0.36
CA VAL A 27 -14.50 9.71 -0.16
C VAL A 27 -13.56 8.89 -1.01
N SER A 28 -13.09 9.51 -2.07
CA SER A 28 -12.17 8.90 -3.03
C SER A 28 -10.94 9.76 -3.21
N VAL A 29 -9.84 9.15 -3.63
CA VAL A 29 -8.59 9.88 -3.89
C VAL A 29 -8.12 9.63 -5.32
N MET A 30 -7.94 10.70 -6.07
CA MET A 30 -7.24 10.69 -7.35
C MET A 30 -5.79 11.14 -7.13
N VAL A 31 -4.84 10.36 -7.66
CA VAL A 31 -3.42 10.74 -7.65
C VAL A 31 -3.12 11.50 -8.94
N LEU A 32 -2.72 12.76 -8.80
CA LEU A 32 -2.37 13.66 -9.89
C LEU A 32 -0.86 13.89 -9.91
N PRO A 33 -0.12 13.38 -10.90
CA PRO A 33 1.29 13.70 -11.07
C PRO A 33 1.51 15.21 -11.25
N LEU A 34 2.54 15.76 -10.61
CA LEU A 34 2.91 17.18 -10.77
C LEU A 34 4.14 17.29 -11.67
N ALA A 35 4.05 18.12 -12.71
CA ALA A 35 5.13 18.36 -13.65
C ALA A 35 6.06 19.46 -13.13
N VAL A 36 6.87 19.13 -12.12
CA VAL A 36 7.84 20.07 -11.54
C VAL A 36 9.15 19.98 -12.33
N THR A 37 9.30 20.84 -13.33
CA THR A 37 10.50 20.86 -14.18
C THR A 37 11.39 22.08 -13.97
N ASP A 38 10.89 23.12 -13.31
CA ASP A 38 11.65 24.33 -13.01
C ASP A 38 12.55 24.13 -11.76
N PRO A 39 13.88 24.33 -11.87
CA PRO A 39 14.80 24.29 -10.73
C PRO A 39 14.40 25.19 -9.55
N ALA A 40 13.84 26.37 -9.81
CA ALA A 40 13.42 27.30 -8.76
C ALA A 40 12.26 26.72 -7.94
N ASP A 41 11.26 26.12 -8.60
CA ASP A 41 10.15 25.46 -7.92
C ASP A 41 10.59 24.21 -7.17
N LEU A 42 11.52 23.44 -7.73
CA LEU A 42 12.13 22.28 -7.04
C LEU A 42 12.82 22.73 -5.75
N ALA A 43 13.55 23.84 -5.78
CA ALA A 43 14.16 24.41 -4.59
C ALA A 43 13.10 24.87 -3.57
N ARG A 44 12.03 25.54 -4.01
CA ARG A 44 10.91 25.95 -3.15
C ARG A 44 10.19 24.76 -2.51
N LEU A 45 9.93 23.70 -3.28
CA LEU A 45 9.33 22.46 -2.78
C LEU A 45 10.23 21.76 -1.76
N ASN A 46 11.52 21.67 -2.03
CA ASN A 46 12.49 21.11 -1.09
C ASN A 46 12.50 21.89 0.24
N LYS A 47 12.46 23.23 0.18
CA LYS A 47 12.36 24.09 1.37
C LYS A 47 11.03 23.91 2.11
N LEU A 48 9.90 23.82 1.40
CA LEU A 48 8.59 23.52 1.98
C LEU A 48 8.57 22.17 2.70
N PHE A 49 9.01 21.08 2.05
CA PHE A 49 9.10 19.78 2.69
C PHE A 49 10.06 19.81 3.88
N GLY A 50 11.19 20.51 3.77
CA GLY A 50 12.15 20.71 4.85
C GLY A 50 11.50 21.36 6.07
N ALA A 51 10.85 22.50 5.88
CA ALA A 51 10.14 23.22 6.93
C ALA A 51 9.09 22.34 7.61
N MET A 52 8.25 21.67 6.83
CA MET A 52 7.20 20.80 7.36
C MET A 52 7.75 19.58 8.11
N TRP A 53 8.88 19.03 7.66
CA TRP A 53 9.57 17.96 8.38
C TRP A 53 10.10 18.42 9.73
N HIS A 54 10.72 19.59 9.81
CA HIS A 54 11.23 20.14 11.06
C HIS A 54 10.09 20.37 12.06
N ILE A 55 8.97 20.95 11.61
CA ILE A 55 7.76 21.14 12.43
C ILE A 55 7.21 19.78 12.89
N LYS A 56 7.00 18.81 11.98
CA LYS A 56 6.50 17.47 12.34
C LYS A 56 7.38 16.81 13.38
N ARG A 57 8.70 16.87 13.18
CA ARG A 57 9.68 16.23 14.06
C ARG A 57 9.67 16.86 15.45
N ALA A 58 9.52 18.18 15.55
CA ALA A 58 9.41 18.88 16.83
C ALA A 58 8.14 18.45 17.57
N VAL A 59 6.97 18.50 16.90
CA VAL A 59 5.70 18.07 17.48
C VAL A 59 5.71 16.58 17.87
N GLN A 60 6.35 15.72 17.08
CA GLN A 60 6.53 14.30 17.43
C GLN A 60 7.35 14.10 18.71
N ARG A 61 8.32 14.97 19.00
CA ARG A 61 9.09 14.91 20.24
C ARG A 61 8.25 15.36 21.42
N ASP A 62 7.52 16.46 21.29
CA ASP A 62 6.61 16.93 22.33
C ASP A 62 5.54 15.88 22.63
N ALA A 63 4.92 15.32 21.59
CA ALA A 63 3.93 14.27 21.72
C ALA A 63 4.50 13.04 22.43
N ARG A 64 5.73 12.64 22.09
CA ARG A 64 6.40 11.51 22.76
C ARG A 64 6.67 11.81 24.22
N ALA A 65 7.24 12.97 24.54
CA ALA A 65 7.51 13.37 25.92
C ALA A 65 6.23 13.39 26.77
N LYS A 66 5.14 13.94 26.22
CA LYS A 66 3.83 13.96 26.88
C LYS A 66 3.24 12.56 27.07
N VAL A 67 3.37 11.66 26.09
CA VAL A 67 2.94 10.27 26.21
C VAL A 67 3.76 9.52 27.27
N ASP A 68 5.07 9.76 27.33
CA ASP A 68 5.94 9.14 28.32
C ASP A 68 5.58 9.60 29.74
N ALA A 69 5.39 10.90 29.92
CA ALA A 69 4.90 11.47 31.16
C ALA A 69 3.52 10.92 31.53
N TYR A 70 2.62 10.77 30.54
CA TYR A 70 1.30 10.19 30.76
C TYR A 70 1.39 8.78 31.32
N TRP A 71 2.26 7.93 30.78
CA TRP A 71 2.44 6.55 31.26
C TRP A 71 3.21 6.46 32.59
N ALA A 72 4.16 7.36 32.83
CA ALA A 72 4.89 7.43 34.09
C ALA A 72 3.98 7.87 35.27
N ALA A 73 2.97 8.70 35.02
CA ALA A 73 2.04 9.21 36.04
C ALA A 73 0.96 8.19 36.45
N TYR A 74 1.32 6.93 36.72
CA TYR A 74 0.33 5.87 37.00
C TYR A 74 -0.46 6.13 38.29
N HIS A 75 0.21 6.51 39.38
CA HIS A 75 -0.47 6.89 40.62
C HIS A 75 -1.49 8.03 40.44
N GLU A 76 -1.15 9.05 39.64
CA GLU A 76 -2.08 10.15 39.35
C GLU A 76 -3.25 9.68 38.47
N ARG A 77 -3.03 8.74 37.54
CA ARG A 77 -4.13 8.21 36.72
C ARG A 77 -5.11 7.40 37.56
N ASP A 78 -4.63 6.71 38.58
CA ASP A 78 -5.46 5.91 39.48
C ASP A 78 -6.22 6.81 40.47
N ARG A 79 -5.56 7.87 40.98
CA ARG A 79 -6.17 8.85 41.91
C ARG A 79 -7.11 9.86 41.25
N ASP A 80 -6.65 10.53 40.19
CA ASP A 80 -7.33 11.70 39.58
C ASP A 80 -8.05 11.34 38.27
N GLY A 81 -7.85 10.11 37.79
CA GLY A 81 -8.43 9.60 36.56
C GLY A 81 -7.61 9.92 35.30
N ALA A 82 -7.64 9.00 34.34
CA ALA A 82 -6.91 9.09 33.09
C ALA A 82 -7.19 10.36 32.26
N ARG A 83 -8.40 10.95 32.36
CA ARG A 83 -8.78 12.17 31.63
C ARG A 83 -8.09 13.41 32.21
N ALA A 84 -8.04 13.54 33.54
CA ALA A 84 -7.45 14.70 34.21
C ALA A 84 -5.94 14.78 33.92
N VAL A 85 -5.23 13.64 34.03
CA VAL A 85 -3.80 13.56 33.69
C VAL A 85 -3.53 13.94 32.23
N ARG A 86 -4.37 13.53 31.28
CA ARG A 86 -4.22 13.97 29.87
C ARG A 86 -4.40 15.47 29.70
N GLN A 87 -5.37 16.08 30.38
CA GLN A 87 -5.60 17.52 30.32
C GLN A 87 -4.41 18.30 30.90
N ARG A 88 -3.92 17.89 32.08
CA ARG A 88 -2.73 18.46 32.74
C ARG A 88 -1.50 18.43 31.84
N LEU A 89 -1.26 17.31 31.17
CA LEU A 89 -0.10 17.13 30.27
C LEU A 89 -0.29 17.78 28.89
N GLY A 90 -1.46 18.37 28.61
CA GLY A 90 -1.78 18.90 27.28
C GLY A 90 -1.68 17.81 26.21
N LEU A 91 -2.19 16.62 26.52
CA LEU A 91 -2.27 15.47 25.62
C LEU A 91 -3.63 15.48 24.90
N SER A 92 -3.84 16.50 24.10
CA SER A 92 -5.01 16.66 23.21
C SER A 92 -4.58 17.10 21.83
N ARG A 93 -5.50 16.99 20.87
CA ARG A 93 -5.30 17.50 19.51
C ARG A 93 -4.95 18.99 19.52
N GLU A 94 -5.76 19.81 20.18
CA GLU A 94 -5.62 21.27 20.25
C GLU A 94 -4.31 21.68 20.92
N ALA A 95 -3.86 20.92 21.93
CA ALA A 95 -2.59 21.17 22.59
C ALA A 95 -1.38 20.88 21.67
N LEU A 96 -1.43 19.82 20.85
CA LEU A 96 -0.39 19.57 19.84
C LEU A 96 -0.43 20.58 18.69
N GLU A 97 -1.61 21.04 18.28
CA GLU A 97 -1.74 22.14 17.31
C GLU A 97 -1.10 23.43 17.85
N ARG A 98 -1.28 23.74 19.15
CA ARG A 98 -0.59 24.86 19.81
C ARG A 98 0.93 24.67 19.85
N CYS A 99 1.44 23.47 20.12
CA CYS A 99 2.87 23.18 20.04
C CYS A 99 3.42 23.42 18.62
N ALA A 100 2.72 22.94 17.58
CA ALA A 100 3.09 23.21 16.19
C ALA A 100 3.19 24.70 15.90
N TYR A 101 2.23 25.49 16.40
CA TYR A 101 2.25 26.93 16.22
C TYR A 101 3.45 27.58 16.93
N GLN A 102 3.72 27.21 18.18
CA GLN A 102 4.88 27.70 18.93
C GLN A 102 6.20 27.38 18.23
N HIS A 103 6.35 26.17 17.67
CA HIS A 103 7.53 25.80 16.88
C HIS A 103 7.67 26.64 15.61
N LEU A 104 6.58 26.92 14.91
CA LEU A 104 6.59 27.79 13.72
C LEU A 104 6.91 29.25 14.07
N GLU A 105 6.38 29.77 15.18
CA GLU A 105 6.65 31.12 15.67
C GLU A 105 8.10 31.27 16.13
N GLY A 106 8.62 30.30 16.89
CA GLY A 106 10.01 30.30 17.34
C GLY A 106 11.02 30.09 16.20
N ALA A 107 10.61 29.46 15.10
CA ALA A 107 11.41 29.27 13.90
C ALA A 107 10.93 30.18 12.76
N GLY A 108 11.02 31.50 12.96
CA GLY A 108 10.49 32.50 12.02
C GLY A 108 10.92 32.31 10.56
N HIS A 109 12.15 31.84 10.30
CA HIS A 109 12.64 31.53 8.95
C HIS A 109 11.80 30.45 8.22
N LEU A 110 11.12 29.55 8.94
CA LEU A 110 10.25 28.54 8.33
C LEU A 110 8.97 29.17 7.74
N LYS A 111 8.56 30.36 8.20
CA LYS A 111 7.38 31.07 7.71
C LYS A 111 7.55 31.64 6.31
N HIS A 112 8.74 31.60 5.73
CA HIS A 112 8.93 31.85 4.29
C HIS A 112 8.41 30.68 3.43
N HIS A 113 8.20 29.50 4.03
CA HIS A 113 7.91 28.27 3.31
C HIS A 113 6.64 27.56 3.79
N ALA A 114 6.32 27.63 5.09
CA ALA A 114 5.18 26.97 5.70
C ALA A 114 4.18 27.97 6.27
N SER A 115 2.89 27.66 6.14
CA SER A 115 1.81 28.43 6.75
C SER A 115 1.40 27.85 8.12
N LYS A 116 0.74 28.67 8.94
CA LYS A 116 0.16 28.24 10.22
C LYS A 116 -0.80 27.06 10.05
N ALA A 117 -1.62 27.09 9.00
CA ALA A 117 -2.55 26.00 8.68
C ALA A 117 -1.82 24.68 8.44
N LEU A 118 -0.74 24.68 7.63
CA LEU A 118 0.06 23.48 7.39
C LEU A 118 0.67 22.92 8.68
N ALA A 119 1.17 23.79 9.56
CA ALA A 119 1.71 23.37 10.86
C ALA A 119 0.65 22.67 11.74
N MET A 120 -0.57 23.23 11.79
CA MET A 120 -1.68 22.61 12.54
C MET A 120 -2.09 21.26 11.96
N HIS A 121 -2.19 21.12 10.63
CA HIS A 121 -2.51 19.83 10.01
C HIS A 121 -1.43 18.78 10.23
N MET A 122 -0.18 19.21 10.30
CA MET A 122 0.90 18.32 10.65
C MET A 122 0.77 17.83 12.10
N ALA A 123 0.36 18.70 13.03
CA ALA A 123 0.09 18.30 14.42
C ALA A 123 -1.10 17.34 14.54
N ASP A 124 -2.17 17.55 13.77
CA ASP A 124 -3.31 16.62 13.71
C ASP A 124 -2.88 15.22 13.21
N GLU A 125 -1.99 15.15 12.21
CA GLU A 125 -1.42 13.88 11.77
C GLU A 125 -0.63 13.18 12.90
N VAL A 126 0.12 13.93 13.70
CA VAL A 126 0.83 13.40 14.88
C VAL A 126 -0.16 12.94 15.95
N TRP A 127 -1.21 13.71 16.20
CA TRP A 127 -2.27 13.37 17.15
C TRP A 127 -2.95 12.05 16.80
N ASN A 128 -3.25 11.79 15.51
CA ASN A 128 -3.81 10.51 15.08
C ASN A 128 -2.92 9.30 15.44
N GLY A 129 -1.60 9.49 15.51
CA GLY A 129 -0.67 8.48 16.02
C GLY A 129 -0.75 8.30 17.53
N VAL A 130 -0.85 9.41 18.27
CA VAL A 130 -1.01 9.43 19.74
C VAL A 130 -2.34 8.81 20.15
N GLN A 131 -3.45 9.18 19.52
CA GLN A 131 -4.78 8.68 19.82
C GLN A 131 -4.83 7.15 19.70
N ARG A 132 -4.30 6.57 18.62
CA ARG A 132 -4.24 5.11 18.44
C ARG A 132 -3.36 4.39 19.46
N HIS A 133 -2.42 5.11 20.07
CA HIS A 133 -1.58 4.55 21.14
C HIS A 133 -2.30 4.58 22.49
N LEU A 134 -3.05 5.66 22.77
CA LEU A 134 -3.76 5.83 24.02
C LEU A 134 -5.03 4.98 24.12
N PHE A 135 -5.75 4.83 23.00
CA PHE A 135 -7.03 4.15 22.94
C PHE A 135 -6.92 2.87 22.11
N ALA A 136 -7.57 1.81 22.59
CA ALA A 136 -7.67 0.56 21.86
C ALA A 136 -8.56 0.74 20.63
N ASP A 137 -8.27 -0.03 19.58
CA ASP A 137 -9.18 -0.24 18.46
C ASP A 137 -10.35 -1.16 18.88
N SER A 138 -11.26 -1.43 17.94
CA SER A 138 -12.40 -2.33 18.16
C SER A 138 -12.00 -3.76 18.54
N THR A 139 -10.73 -4.14 18.34
CA THR A 139 -10.20 -5.46 18.73
C THR A 139 -9.49 -5.43 20.09
N GLY A 140 -9.60 -4.34 20.85
CA GLY A 140 -8.91 -4.14 22.13
C GLY A 140 -7.41 -3.82 21.98
N LYS A 141 -6.88 -3.67 20.76
CA LYS A 141 -5.44 -3.50 20.52
C LYS A 141 -5.07 -2.04 20.42
N ARG A 142 -3.94 -1.67 21.03
CA ARG A 142 -3.35 -0.32 20.96
C ARG A 142 -2.17 -0.30 20.00
N PHE A 143 -1.95 0.84 19.35
CA PHE A 143 -0.71 1.05 18.61
C PHE A 143 0.46 1.22 19.57
N GLY A 144 1.65 0.83 19.11
CA GLY A 144 2.89 1.04 19.85
C GLY A 144 3.19 2.52 20.10
N ARG A 145 4.06 2.78 21.07
CA ARG A 145 4.52 4.11 21.46
C ARG A 145 4.89 4.99 20.23
N PRO A 146 4.43 6.26 20.17
CA PRO A 146 4.73 7.15 19.05
C PRO A 146 6.22 7.29 18.79
N LYS A 147 6.61 7.21 17.51
CA LYS A 147 8.01 7.29 17.07
C LYS A 147 8.26 8.58 16.30
N THR A 148 9.44 9.16 16.48
CA THR A 148 9.95 10.23 15.63
C THR A 148 10.40 9.62 14.29
N GLY A 149 9.91 10.17 13.18
CA GLY A 149 10.22 9.66 11.84
C GLY A 149 11.67 9.92 11.39
N ARG A 150 11.95 9.68 10.11
CA ARG A 150 13.18 10.14 9.43
C ARG A 150 12.79 11.02 8.25
N TRP A 151 13.69 11.91 7.84
CA TRP A 151 13.50 12.79 6.68
C TRP A 151 13.05 12.05 5.41
N TYR A 152 13.72 10.93 5.10
CA TYR A 152 13.41 10.14 3.91
C TYR A 152 12.07 9.40 3.98
N ASP A 153 11.55 9.18 5.19
CA ASP A 153 10.22 8.58 5.41
C ASP A 153 9.11 9.64 5.40
N PHE A 154 9.47 10.93 5.42
CA PHE A 154 8.54 12.04 5.32
C PHE A 154 8.20 12.33 3.86
N THR A 155 7.06 11.82 3.42
CA THR A 155 6.64 11.84 2.01
C THR A 155 5.36 12.62 1.74
N ARG A 156 4.63 13.05 2.77
CA ARG A 156 3.32 13.71 2.62
C ARG A 156 3.22 14.94 3.51
N ILE A 157 2.71 16.02 2.94
CA ILE A 157 2.23 17.20 3.66
C ILE A 157 0.71 17.19 3.55
N PRO A 158 -0.01 17.00 4.67
CA PRO A 158 -1.46 17.03 4.65
C PRO A 158 -1.94 18.45 4.35
N GLY A 159 -2.77 18.61 3.32
CA GLY A 159 -3.49 19.85 3.09
C GLY A 159 -4.75 19.93 3.95
N ARG A 160 -5.40 21.08 3.86
CA ARG A 160 -6.72 21.31 4.46
C ARG A 160 -7.83 21.03 3.45
N ALA A 161 -8.95 20.59 3.98
CA ALA A 161 -10.22 20.62 3.28
C ALA A 161 -10.58 22.06 2.86
N ARG A 162 -11.21 22.19 1.70
CA ARG A 162 -11.93 23.39 1.31
C ARG A 162 -13.00 23.72 2.35
N SER A 163 -13.27 25.00 2.53
CA SER A 163 -14.44 25.40 3.28
C SER A 163 -15.70 25.08 2.46
N HIS A 164 -16.68 24.47 3.12
CA HIS A 164 -18.03 24.31 2.56
C HIS A 164 -19.00 25.34 3.13
N THR A 165 -18.57 26.11 4.14
CA THR A 165 -19.35 27.21 4.72
C THR A 165 -18.89 28.58 4.19
N THR A 166 -17.82 28.63 3.40
CA THR A 166 -17.29 29.86 2.83
C THR A 166 -16.87 29.56 1.40
N ALA A 167 -17.55 30.16 0.43
CA ALA A 167 -17.20 30.03 -0.97
C ALA A 167 -15.73 30.43 -1.20
N ASN A 168 -15.08 29.78 -2.17
CA ASN A 168 -13.74 30.17 -2.63
C ASN A 168 -12.68 30.25 -1.52
N LYS A 169 -12.76 29.33 -0.54
CA LYS A 169 -11.81 29.27 0.58
C LYS A 169 -11.10 27.93 0.66
N TRP A 170 -9.82 27.96 0.33
CA TRP A 170 -8.85 26.89 0.57
C TRP A 170 -7.69 27.45 1.38
N GLU A 171 -7.29 26.78 2.46
CA GLU A 171 -6.27 27.32 3.39
C GLU A 171 -4.84 26.87 3.07
N THR A 172 -4.64 25.92 2.14
CA THR A 172 -3.33 25.33 1.86
C THR A 172 -3.12 25.09 0.36
N PHE A 173 -3.04 23.85 -0.10
CA PHE A 173 -2.91 23.49 -1.51
C PHE A 173 -4.26 23.48 -2.17
N ARG A 174 -4.38 24.09 -3.36
CA ARG A 174 -5.62 24.19 -4.10
C ARG A 174 -5.42 23.69 -5.52
N LEU A 175 -6.36 22.88 -6.03
CA LEU A 175 -6.46 22.61 -7.47
C LEU A 175 -7.22 23.74 -8.16
N VAL A 176 -6.64 24.28 -9.23
CA VAL A 176 -7.18 25.37 -10.08
C VAL A 176 -7.31 24.89 -11.52
N GLY A 177 -8.10 25.59 -12.33
CA GLY A 177 -8.32 25.26 -13.74
C GLY A 177 -9.51 24.33 -13.94
N THR A 178 -9.74 23.95 -15.19
CA THR A 178 -10.82 23.02 -15.56
C THR A 178 -10.29 21.87 -16.40
N LEU A 179 -11.01 20.75 -16.42
CA LEU A 179 -10.68 19.64 -17.32
C LEU A 179 -10.77 20.09 -18.79
N HIS A 180 -11.81 20.87 -19.12
CA HIS A 180 -11.99 21.44 -20.45
C HIS A 180 -10.83 22.35 -20.86
N GLY A 181 -10.45 23.32 -20.02
CA GLY A 181 -9.31 24.20 -20.28
C GLY A 181 -7.96 23.48 -20.32
N HIS A 182 -7.82 22.37 -19.58
CA HIS A 182 -6.66 21.49 -19.71
C HIS A 182 -6.65 20.75 -21.05
N GLY A 183 -7.81 20.28 -21.50
CA GLY A 183 -7.99 19.70 -22.83
C GLY A 183 -7.61 20.70 -23.91
N MET A 184 -8.21 21.90 -23.92
CA MET A 184 -7.92 22.94 -24.92
C MET A 184 -6.44 23.33 -24.96
N ALA A 185 -5.78 23.44 -23.81
CA ALA A 185 -4.37 23.84 -23.74
C ALA A 185 -3.40 22.79 -24.32
N TYR A 186 -3.81 21.53 -24.40
CA TYR A 186 -2.94 20.41 -24.77
C TYR A 186 -3.58 19.47 -25.80
N ALA A 187 -4.62 19.91 -26.51
CA ALA A 187 -5.23 19.17 -27.61
C ALA A 187 -4.55 19.57 -28.93
N ASP A 188 -4.30 18.58 -29.78
CA ASP A 188 -3.71 18.79 -31.10
C ASP A 188 -4.83 19.02 -32.13
N GLY A 189 -5.44 20.21 -32.08
CA GLY A 189 -6.26 20.77 -33.17
C GLY A 189 -7.51 20.00 -33.66
N GLY A 190 -7.85 18.81 -33.15
CA GLY A 190 -9.01 18.10 -33.68
C GLY A 190 -9.39 16.71 -33.14
N GLN A 191 -8.63 16.04 -32.27
CA GLN A 191 -9.05 14.74 -31.71
C GLN A 191 -8.75 14.54 -30.22
N GLN A 192 -9.54 13.65 -29.61
CA GLN A 192 -9.67 13.31 -28.18
C GLN A 192 -8.40 12.87 -27.44
N GLU A 193 -7.20 13.05 -28.00
CA GLU A 193 -5.95 12.63 -27.37
C GLU A 193 -5.14 13.84 -26.86
N VAL A 194 -5.11 14.00 -25.54
CA VAL A 194 -4.40 15.11 -24.88
C VAL A 194 -2.88 14.90 -24.95
N GLN A 195 -2.19 15.73 -25.74
CA GLN A 195 -0.74 15.72 -25.89
C GLN A 195 -0.05 16.65 -24.89
N GLN A 196 0.26 16.13 -23.71
CA GLN A 196 0.90 16.91 -22.64
C GLN A 196 2.43 17.00 -22.82
N PRO A 197 3.00 18.19 -23.11
CA PRO A 197 4.41 18.39 -23.42
C PRO A 197 5.32 17.96 -22.27
N ARG A 198 6.54 17.49 -22.56
CA ARG A 198 7.48 16.99 -21.52
C ARG A 198 7.65 17.97 -20.35
N ARG A 199 7.86 19.24 -20.67
CA ARG A 199 7.80 20.36 -19.72
C ARG A 199 6.42 21.00 -19.85
N MET A 200 5.64 20.95 -18.77
CA MET A 200 4.32 21.57 -18.75
C MET A 200 4.50 23.07 -18.49
N PRO A 201 3.94 23.96 -19.33
CA PRO A 201 3.92 25.39 -19.04
C PRO A 201 3.22 25.67 -17.71
N LYS A 202 3.74 26.65 -16.96
CA LYS A 202 3.04 27.15 -15.78
C LYS A 202 1.90 28.06 -16.23
N PRO A 203 0.65 27.81 -15.83
CA PRO A 203 -0.41 28.76 -16.12
C PRO A 203 -0.10 30.09 -15.41
N PRO A 204 -0.31 31.25 -16.07
CA PRO A 204 -0.20 32.54 -15.40
C PRO A 204 -1.40 32.75 -14.47
N LEU A 205 -1.22 33.62 -13.45
CA LEU A 205 -2.34 34.11 -12.66
C LEU A 205 -3.32 34.86 -13.59
N PRO A 206 -4.64 34.66 -13.49
CA PRO A 206 -5.61 35.42 -14.27
C PRO A 206 -5.42 36.93 -14.11
N ALA A 207 -5.34 37.64 -15.23
CA ALA A 207 -5.25 39.09 -15.28
C ALA A 207 -6.65 39.72 -15.45
N GLY A 208 -6.75 41.03 -15.19
CA GLY A 208 -7.97 41.80 -15.39
C GLY A 208 -8.93 41.82 -14.19
N THR A 209 -10.16 42.26 -14.45
CA THR A 209 -11.25 42.39 -13.48
C THR A 209 -12.41 41.48 -13.85
N VAL A 210 -13.05 40.92 -12.84
CA VAL A 210 -14.23 40.06 -12.96
C VAL A 210 -15.38 40.62 -12.13
N PRO A 211 -16.64 40.35 -12.49
CA PRO A 211 -17.79 40.75 -11.69
C PRO A 211 -17.67 40.23 -10.25
N ALA A 212 -17.88 41.12 -9.28
CA ALA A 212 -17.81 40.79 -7.86
C ALA A 212 -19.09 40.11 -7.34
N GLY A 213 -20.14 40.03 -8.17
CA GLY A 213 -21.46 39.51 -7.78
C GLY A 213 -22.17 40.40 -6.74
N LYS A 214 -21.69 41.63 -6.55
CA LYS A 214 -22.23 42.64 -5.64
C LYS A 214 -22.43 43.93 -6.42
N VAL A 215 -23.51 44.63 -6.14
CA VAL A 215 -23.77 45.96 -6.70
C VAL A 215 -23.07 46.98 -5.80
N THR A 216 -22.44 47.99 -6.42
CA THR A 216 -21.88 49.13 -5.70
C THR A 216 -23.00 50.02 -5.15
N ALA A 217 -22.68 50.91 -4.21
CA ALA A 217 -23.64 51.86 -3.65
C ALA A 217 -24.29 52.76 -4.73
N SER A 218 -23.67 52.91 -5.90
CA SER A 218 -24.17 53.67 -7.05
C SER A 218 -24.95 52.83 -8.07
N GLY A 219 -25.35 51.59 -7.73
CA GLY A 219 -26.14 50.74 -8.62
C GLY A 219 -25.35 50.04 -9.74
N LYS A 220 -24.05 50.33 -9.89
CA LYS A 220 -23.19 49.68 -10.90
C LYS A 220 -22.71 48.30 -10.41
N PRO A 221 -22.59 47.28 -11.29
CA PRO A 221 -21.99 46.00 -10.94
C PRO A 221 -20.56 46.22 -10.42
N GLY A 222 -20.31 45.82 -9.18
CA GLY A 222 -18.97 45.88 -8.60
C GLY A 222 -18.05 44.92 -9.34
N VAL A 223 -16.81 45.35 -9.57
CA VAL A 223 -15.75 44.51 -10.14
C VAL A 223 -14.68 44.23 -9.10
N ARG A 224 -14.03 43.06 -9.20
CA ARG A 224 -12.87 42.69 -8.39
C ARG A 224 -11.75 42.20 -9.28
N LYS A 225 -10.50 42.27 -8.79
CA LYS A 225 -9.36 41.66 -9.48
C LYS A 225 -9.60 40.16 -9.67
N ALA A 226 -9.24 39.66 -10.85
CA ALA A 226 -9.23 38.23 -11.12
C ALA A 226 -8.23 37.53 -10.19
N THR A 227 -8.60 36.34 -9.74
CA THR A 227 -7.80 35.51 -8.85
C THR A 227 -7.71 34.11 -9.45
N TRP A 228 -6.94 33.23 -8.81
CA TRP A 228 -6.96 31.82 -9.21
C TRP A 228 -8.36 31.20 -9.26
N TRP A 229 -9.37 31.71 -8.52
CA TRP A 229 -10.77 31.22 -8.57
C TRP A 229 -11.40 31.37 -9.95
N ASP A 230 -10.90 32.33 -10.72
CA ASP A 230 -11.39 32.68 -12.04
C ASP A 230 -10.54 31.99 -13.14
N HIS A 231 -9.55 31.18 -12.77
CA HIS A 231 -8.70 30.44 -13.71
C HIS A 231 -9.46 29.25 -14.30
N THR A 232 -9.79 29.35 -15.58
CA THR A 232 -10.49 28.30 -16.36
C THR A 232 -9.56 27.46 -17.22
N GLY A 233 -8.28 27.83 -17.34
CA GLY A 233 -7.29 27.16 -18.17
C GLY A 233 -6.77 25.82 -17.62
N PRO A 234 -5.53 25.41 -17.96
CA PRO A 234 -5.02 24.10 -17.61
C PRO A 234 -4.89 23.90 -16.10
N LEU A 235 -5.15 22.66 -15.67
CA LEU A 235 -5.10 22.27 -14.27
C LEU A 235 -3.72 22.48 -13.64
N ALA A 236 -3.69 23.12 -12.46
CA ALA A 236 -2.49 23.29 -11.65
C ALA A 236 -2.81 23.24 -10.15
N VAL A 237 -1.83 22.82 -9.35
CA VAL A 237 -1.90 22.96 -7.89
C VAL A 237 -1.19 24.23 -7.48
N VAL A 238 -1.90 25.10 -6.77
CA VAL A 238 -1.41 26.38 -6.29
C VAL A 238 -1.25 26.35 -4.78
N PHE A 239 -0.16 26.94 -4.31
CA PHE A 239 0.09 27.22 -2.90
C PHE A 239 0.64 28.64 -2.73
N ALA A 240 -0.06 29.48 -1.97
CA ALA A 240 0.31 30.89 -1.79
C ALA A 240 1.57 31.13 -0.93
N GLY A 241 2.31 30.08 -0.57
CA GLY A 241 3.51 30.20 0.25
C GLY A 241 3.22 30.38 1.75
N GLY A 242 4.29 30.61 2.52
CA GLY A 242 4.18 31.03 3.91
C GLY A 242 3.96 32.56 4.01
N PRO A 243 3.52 33.08 5.18
CA PRO A 243 3.12 34.48 5.33
C PRO A 243 4.24 35.51 5.07
N TYR A 244 5.51 35.08 5.06
CA TYR A 244 6.66 35.93 4.72
C TYR A 244 7.30 35.59 3.37
N GLY A 245 6.62 34.81 2.53
CA GLY A 245 7.11 34.45 1.20
C GLY A 245 6.99 35.64 0.23
N ILE A 246 8.12 36.14 -0.25
CA ILE A 246 8.16 37.20 -1.28
C ILE A 246 8.14 36.65 -2.72
N ALA A 247 8.30 35.33 -2.88
CA ALA A 247 8.44 34.65 -4.17
C ALA A 247 7.11 34.37 -4.88
N GLY A 248 6.01 35.03 -4.47
CA GLY A 248 4.65 34.80 -4.98
C GLY A 248 4.13 33.37 -4.77
N ASP A 249 3.09 33.02 -5.51
CA ASP A 249 2.47 31.69 -5.43
C ASP A 249 3.40 30.61 -6.01
N LEU A 250 3.37 29.42 -5.41
CA LEU A 250 3.96 28.21 -5.97
C LEU A 250 2.90 27.53 -6.85
N VAL A 251 3.12 27.55 -8.17
CA VAL A 251 2.21 26.98 -9.17
C VAL A 251 2.82 25.71 -9.74
N LEU A 252 2.12 24.58 -9.55
CA LEU A 252 2.60 23.25 -9.91
C LEU A 252 1.68 22.66 -10.99
N PRO A 253 2.07 22.66 -12.27
CA PRO A 253 1.25 22.10 -13.34
C PRO A 253 0.91 20.63 -13.09
N VAL A 254 -0.36 20.27 -13.32
CA VAL A 254 -0.82 18.88 -13.18
C VAL A 254 -0.62 18.15 -14.50
N ARG A 255 -0.19 16.89 -14.43
CA ARG A 255 -0.30 15.95 -15.54
C ARG A 255 -1.52 15.07 -15.38
N ILE A 256 -2.38 15.03 -16.38
CA ILE A 256 -3.50 14.09 -16.43
C ILE A 256 -2.98 12.70 -16.84
N PRO A 257 -3.33 11.63 -16.12
CA PRO A 257 -3.02 10.26 -16.52
C PRO A 257 -3.58 9.93 -17.92
N GLN A 258 -2.74 9.38 -18.80
CA GLN A 258 -3.10 8.99 -20.16
C GLN A 258 -3.09 7.46 -20.32
N GLY A 259 -3.84 6.96 -21.30
CA GLY A 259 -3.90 5.55 -21.68
C GLY A 259 -5.33 4.99 -21.75
N PRO A 260 -5.49 3.75 -22.26
CA PRO A 260 -6.81 3.14 -22.45
C PRO A 260 -7.64 3.14 -21.16
N GLY A 261 -8.88 3.64 -21.24
CA GLY A 261 -9.81 3.70 -20.11
C GLY A 261 -9.46 4.71 -19.00
N GLN A 262 -8.39 5.51 -19.14
CA GLN A 262 -8.07 6.54 -18.14
C GLN A 262 -8.95 7.78 -18.28
N TRP A 263 -9.40 8.14 -19.49
CA TRP A 263 -10.14 9.39 -19.70
C TRP A 263 -11.46 9.43 -18.93
N ALA A 264 -12.29 8.40 -19.01
CA ALA A 264 -13.54 8.30 -18.24
C ALA A 264 -13.30 8.40 -16.73
N ARG A 265 -12.18 7.83 -16.24
CA ARG A 265 -11.77 7.97 -14.84
C ARG A 265 -11.37 9.41 -14.49
N VAL A 266 -10.63 10.07 -15.38
CA VAL A 266 -10.21 11.47 -15.23
C VAL A 266 -11.44 12.37 -15.18
N GLU A 267 -12.36 12.19 -16.12
CA GLU A 267 -13.62 12.93 -16.22
C GLU A 267 -14.46 12.77 -14.95
N HIS A 268 -14.67 11.54 -14.47
CA HIS A 268 -15.38 11.25 -13.22
C HIS A 268 -14.88 12.08 -12.03
N PHE A 269 -13.57 12.30 -11.94
CA PHE A 269 -12.95 12.99 -10.82
C PHE A 269 -12.75 14.51 -11.05
N LEU A 270 -12.52 14.95 -12.29
CA LEU A 270 -12.06 16.30 -12.60
C LEU A 270 -13.09 17.16 -13.32
N ALA A 271 -14.20 16.61 -13.84
CA ALA A 271 -15.25 17.40 -14.47
C ALA A 271 -15.95 18.34 -13.46
N GLY A 272 -16.17 17.88 -12.22
CA GLY A 272 -16.87 18.64 -11.19
C GLY A 272 -15.97 19.16 -10.07
N SER A 273 -15.49 20.41 -10.19
CA SER A 273 -14.69 21.07 -9.13
C SER A 273 -15.45 21.21 -7.80
N GLY A 274 -16.78 21.23 -7.87
CA GLY A 274 -17.70 21.19 -6.74
C GLY A 274 -17.53 19.97 -5.82
N ARG A 275 -16.89 18.89 -6.27
CA ARG A 275 -16.64 17.68 -5.45
C ARG A 275 -15.24 17.64 -4.84
N TRP A 276 -14.33 18.51 -5.25
CA TRP A 276 -12.98 18.55 -4.73
C TRP A 276 -12.99 18.98 -3.26
N HIS A 277 -12.36 18.18 -2.41
CA HIS A 277 -12.37 18.42 -0.98
C HIS A 277 -11.03 18.89 -0.45
N LYS A 278 -9.96 18.16 -0.73
CA LYS A 278 -8.66 18.36 -0.08
C LYS A 278 -7.54 17.89 -1.01
N VAL A 279 -6.41 18.58 -1.00
CA VAL A 279 -5.20 18.15 -1.72
C VAL A 279 -4.10 17.90 -0.72
N ASP A 280 -3.54 16.70 -0.74
CA ASP A 280 -2.28 16.41 -0.05
C ASP A 280 -1.11 16.48 -1.02
N LEU A 281 -0.05 17.18 -0.65
CA LEU A 281 1.17 17.23 -1.44
C LEU A 281 2.07 16.07 -1.04
N VAL A 282 2.39 15.21 -2.00
CA VAL A 282 3.13 13.97 -1.80
C VAL A 282 4.40 13.97 -2.66
N ARG A 283 5.49 13.43 -2.10
CA ARG A 283 6.72 13.14 -2.83
C ARG A 283 7.04 11.66 -2.76
N ARG A 284 7.52 11.10 -3.87
CA ARG A 284 8.04 9.73 -3.96
C ARG A 284 9.47 9.75 -4.42
N CYS A 285 10.33 8.97 -3.76
CA CYS A 285 11.73 8.90 -4.15
C CYS A 285 11.82 8.29 -5.56
N LYS A 286 12.44 9.04 -6.47
CA LYS A 286 12.62 8.66 -7.87
C LYS A 286 14.00 9.13 -8.32
N PRO A 287 15.02 8.27 -8.27
CA PRO A 287 16.41 8.67 -8.56
C PRO A 287 16.62 9.23 -9.96
N GLY A 288 15.77 8.84 -10.91
CA GLY A 288 15.84 9.33 -12.28
C GLY A 288 15.24 10.72 -12.50
N THR A 289 14.72 11.41 -11.47
CA THR A 289 14.19 12.78 -11.61
C THR A 289 15.09 13.82 -10.96
N PRO A 290 15.09 15.07 -11.47
CA PRO A 290 15.77 16.19 -10.82
C PRO A 290 15.39 16.31 -9.34
N GLY A 291 16.40 16.41 -8.47
CA GLY A 291 16.22 16.44 -7.01
C GLY A 291 15.88 15.09 -6.36
N GLY A 292 15.81 13.98 -7.12
CA GLY A 292 15.61 12.63 -6.59
C GLY A 292 14.19 12.32 -6.10
N TRP A 293 13.23 13.21 -6.40
CA TRP A 293 11.83 13.09 -6.01
C TRP A 293 10.89 13.32 -7.19
N ALA A 294 9.81 12.55 -7.25
CA ALA A 294 8.63 12.85 -8.04
C ALA A 294 7.54 13.40 -7.12
N TYR A 295 6.80 14.41 -7.58
CA TYR A 295 5.76 15.05 -6.80
C TYR A 295 4.37 14.70 -7.33
N GLU A 296 3.42 14.53 -6.42
CA GLU A 296 2.04 14.13 -6.68
C GLU A 296 1.11 14.96 -5.80
N ALA A 297 -0.05 15.31 -6.34
CA ALA A 297 -1.17 15.84 -5.58
C ALA A 297 -2.20 14.72 -5.39
N HIS A 298 -2.46 14.35 -4.15
CA HIS A 298 -3.50 13.37 -3.81
C HIS A 298 -4.78 14.16 -3.55
N LEU A 299 -5.62 14.24 -4.57
CA LEU A 299 -6.88 14.98 -4.56
C LEU A 299 -7.97 14.09 -3.96
N MET A 300 -8.42 14.44 -2.76
CA MET A 300 -9.59 13.85 -2.13
C MET A 300 -10.87 14.49 -2.69
N ILE A 301 -11.81 13.64 -3.07
CA ILE A 301 -13.07 13.98 -3.71
C ILE A 301 -14.21 13.42 -2.86
N LEU A 302 -15.28 14.19 -2.71
CA LEU A 302 -16.49 13.75 -2.02
C LEU A 302 -17.32 12.87 -2.96
N GLY A 303 -17.58 11.65 -2.53
CA GLY A 303 -18.35 10.63 -3.24
C GLY A 303 -17.51 9.44 -3.73
N PRO A 304 -18.16 8.53 -4.49
CA PRO A 304 -17.62 7.21 -4.77
C PRO A 304 -16.43 7.23 -5.73
N GLY A 305 -15.68 6.14 -5.69
CA GLY A 305 -14.58 5.92 -6.62
C GLY A 305 -15.10 5.69 -8.02
N TYR A 306 -14.22 5.79 -9.02
CA TYR A 306 -14.55 5.41 -10.38
C TYR A 306 -14.57 3.88 -10.50
N THR A 307 -15.69 3.35 -10.99
CA THR A 307 -15.80 1.98 -11.51
C THR A 307 -16.07 2.08 -13.01
N ALA A 308 -15.40 1.25 -13.81
CA ALA A 308 -15.64 1.25 -15.25
C ALA A 308 -16.99 0.57 -15.55
N PRO A 309 -17.77 1.03 -16.55
CA PRO A 309 -19.06 0.43 -16.89
C PRO A 309 -19.00 -1.08 -17.12
N ALA A 310 -17.96 -1.56 -17.81
CA ALA A 310 -17.74 -3.00 -18.02
C ALA A 310 -17.53 -3.79 -16.71
N VAL A 311 -16.96 -3.16 -15.68
CA VAL A 311 -16.79 -3.78 -14.35
C VAL A 311 -18.11 -3.76 -13.58
N GLU A 312 -18.91 -2.69 -13.71
CA GLU A 312 -20.25 -2.63 -13.12
C GLU A 312 -21.17 -3.70 -13.71
N GLN A 313 -21.21 -3.79 -15.04
CA GLN A 313 -21.96 -4.83 -15.75
C GLN A 313 -21.50 -6.23 -15.36
N MET A 314 -20.19 -6.49 -15.30
CA MET A 314 -19.66 -7.78 -14.84
C MET A 314 -20.11 -8.10 -13.40
N ARG A 315 -20.12 -7.12 -12.49
CA ARG A 315 -20.58 -7.33 -11.11
C ARG A 315 -22.08 -7.64 -11.05
N GLN A 316 -22.89 -6.95 -11.86
CA GLN A 316 -24.33 -7.21 -11.96
C GLN A 316 -24.60 -8.62 -12.50
N GLN A 317 -23.88 -9.03 -13.55
CA GLN A 317 -23.95 -10.38 -14.10
C GLN A 317 -23.51 -11.43 -13.06
N ALA A 318 -22.40 -11.18 -12.35
CA ALA A 318 -21.91 -12.08 -11.30
C ALA A 318 -22.92 -12.22 -10.14
N ALA A 319 -23.61 -11.14 -9.77
CA ALA A 319 -24.66 -11.18 -8.75
C ALA A 319 -25.89 -11.96 -9.21
N ALA A 320 -26.26 -11.83 -10.49
CA ALA A 320 -27.38 -12.54 -11.11
C ALA A 320 -27.12 -14.03 -11.39
N LEU A 321 -25.88 -14.52 -11.22
CA LEU A 321 -25.58 -15.95 -11.38
C LEU A 321 -26.28 -16.83 -10.34
N GLU A 322 -26.69 -16.27 -9.20
CA GLU A 322 -27.31 -17.01 -8.10
C GLU A 322 -26.58 -18.31 -7.74
N ARG A 323 -25.25 -18.22 -7.60
CA ARG A 323 -24.38 -19.33 -7.22
C ARG A 323 -23.84 -19.17 -5.81
N VAL A 324 -23.66 -20.30 -5.14
CA VAL A 324 -22.90 -20.43 -3.89
C VAL A 324 -21.60 -21.18 -4.17
N GLY A 325 -20.48 -20.64 -3.68
CA GLY A 325 -19.18 -21.24 -3.93
C GLY A 325 -18.31 -21.34 -2.69
N GLY A 326 -17.34 -22.23 -2.76
CA GLY A 326 -16.33 -22.39 -1.76
C GLY A 326 -14.93 -22.28 -2.37
N VAL A 327 -13.99 -21.83 -1.54
CA VAL A 327 -12.63 -21.51 -1.92
C VAL A 327 -11.69 -22.26 -0.98
N ASP A 328 -10.79 -23.05 -1.55
CA ASP A 328 -9.64 -23.63 -0.85
C ASP A 328 -8.35 -22.91 -1.24
N GLY A 329 -7.73 -22.26 -0.27
CA GLY A 329 -6.47 -21.54 -0.45
C GLY A 329 -5.29 -22.39 -0.01
N ASN A 330 -4.26 -22.50 -0.85
CA ASN A 330 -3.01 -23.15 -0.49
C ASN A 330 -1.80 -22.24 -0.74
N VAL A 331 -0.61 -22.75 -0.42
CA VAL A 331 0.66 -22.06 -0.65
C VAL A 331 0.96 -21.90 -2.15
N SER A 332 0.46 -22.80 -3.00
CA SER A 332 0.81 -22.92 -4.42
C SER A 332 -0.34 -22.84 -5.42
N ASN A 333 -1.58 -23.02 -4.99
CA ASN A 333 -2.79 -22.94 -5.81
C ASN A 333 -3.94 -22.31 -5.01
N LEU A 334 -4.99 -21.92 -5.74
CA LEU A 334 -6.30 -21.55 -5.20
C LEU A 334 -7.34 -22.35 -5.98
N SER A 335 -8.16 -23.11 -5.28
CA SER A 335 -9.23 -23.93 -5.86
C SER A 335 -10.58 -23.30 -5.51
N ILE A 336 -11.47 -23.17 -6.48
CA ILE A 336 -12.82 -22.64 -6.31
C ILE A 336 -13.78 -23.64 -6.92
N VAL A 337 -14.85 -23.98 -6.21
CA VAL A 337 -15.97 -24.77 -6.73
C VAL A 337 -17.27 -24.06 -6.36
N SER A 338 -18.21 -23.95 -7.29
CA SER A 338 -19.52 -23.37 -7.03
C SER A 338 -20.65 -24.14 -7.66
N PHE A 339 -21.85 -23.96 -7.09
CA PHE A 339 -23.10 -24.61 -7.47
C PHE A 339 -24.19 -23.56 -7.65
N PRO A 340 -25.20 -23.79 -8.51
CA PRO A 340 -26.46 -23.06 -8.44
C PRO A 340 -27.03 -23.09 -7.01
N THR A 341 -27.59 -21.97 -6.53
CA THR A 341 -28.08 -21.87 -5.14
C THR A 341 -29.22 -22.84 -4.87
N SER A 342 -30.08 -23.09 -5.87
CA SER A 342 -31.18 -24.06 -5.82
C SER A 342 -30.73 -25.53 -5.83
N LEU A 343 -29.48 -25.80 -6.24
CA LEU A 343 -28.95 -27.12 -6.57
C LEU A 343 -29.75 -27.85 -7.68
N ASN A 344 -30.51 -27.12 -8.50
CA ASN A 344 -31.22 -27.66 -9.65
C ASN A 344 -30.27 -27.87 -10.85
N PRO A 345 -30.13 -29.11 -11.38
CA PRO A 345 -29.30 -29.35 -12.56
C PRO A 345 -29.71 -28.57 -13.82
N ALA A 346 -31.00 -28.23 -13.95
CA ALA A 346 -31.49 -27.46 -15.10
C ALA A 346 -30.97 -26.00 -15.12
N GLU A 347 -30.59 -25.45 -13.96
CA GLU A 347 -30.05 -24.10 -13.83
C GLU A 347 -28.53 -24.05 -14.05
N GLY A 348 -27.88 -25.22 -14.14
CA GLY A 348 -26.49 -25.34 -14.57
C GLY A 348 -25.67 -26.37 -13.78
N ALA A 349 -24.54 -26.76 -14.35
CA ALA A 349 -23.61 -27.70 -13.73
C ALA A 349 -22.74 -27.04 -12.63
N PRO A 350 -22.09 -27.84 -11.76
CA PRO A 350 -21.04 -27.37 -10.87
C PRO A 350 -19.87 -26.80 -11.69
N ALA A 351 -19.31 -25.68 -11.22
CA ALA A 351 -18.23 -24.97 -11.89
C ALA A 351 -16.98 -24.98 -11.02
N SER A 352 -15.81 -25.25 -11.61
CA SER A 352 -14.54 -25.30 -10.89
C SER A 352 -13.44 -24.49 -11.58
N THR A 353 -12.68 -23.72 -10.78
CA THR A 353 -11.46 -23.05 -11.22
C THR A 353 -10.29 -23.46 -10.33
N GLU A 354 -9.20 -23.92 -10.93
CA GLU A 354 -7.92 -24.10 -10.25
C GLU A 354 -6.90 -23.07 -10.75
N ILE A 355 -6.53 -22.14 -9.88
CA ILE A 355 -5.54 -21.10 -10.19
C ILE A 355 -4.17 -21.62 -9.79
N THR A 356 -3.35 -21.93 -10.78
CA THR A 356 -1.97 -22.38 -10.60
C THR A 356 -0.99 -21.49 -11.37
N LEU A 357 0.27 -21.45 -10.94
CA LEU A 357 1.31 -20.78 -11.71
C LEU A 357 1.71 -21.64 -12.91
N THR A 358 1.62 -21.09 -14.12
CA THR A 358 2.13 -21.76 -15.33
C THR A 358 3.66 -21.93 -15.28
N THR A 359 4.21 -22.85 -16.06
CA THR A 359 5.68 -23.04 -16.16
C THR A 359 6.39 -21.77 -16.62
N ALA A 360 5.79 -21.02 -17.57
CA ALA A 360 6.31 -19.75 -18.03
C ALA A 360 6.33 -18.68 -16.91
N GLU A 361 5.28 -18.60 -16.09
CA GLU A 361 5.23 -17.67 -14.96
C GLU A 361 6.23 -18.02 -13.86
N ARG A 362 6.38 -19.31 -13.55
CA ARG A 362 7.41 -19.80 -12.62
C ARG A 362 8.81 -19.36 -13.07
N ALA A 363 9.14 -19.58 -14.35
CA ALA A 363 10.42 -19.15 -14.92
C ALA A 363 10.60 -17.61 -14.88
N ARG A 364 9.54 -16.84 -15.15
CA ARG A 364 9.54 -15.38 -15.04
C ARG A 364 9.81 -14.91 -13.62
N LEU A 365 9.13 -15.47 -12.63
CA LEU A 365 9.29 -15.15 -11.21
C LEU A 365 10.70 -15.51 -10.71
N GLU A 366 11.27 -16.61 -11.18
CA GLU A 366 12.65 -16.97 -10.86
C GLU A 366 13.66 -15.98 -11.46
N LYS A 367 13.47 -15.57 -12.73
CA LYS A 367 14.29 -14.54 -13.38
C LYS A 367 14.22 -13.21 -12.62
N GLU A 368 13.04 -12.83 -12.15
CA GLU A 368 12.85 -11.63 -11.32
C GLU A 368 13.51 -11.77 -9.94
N ALA A 369 13.42 -12.93 -9.31
CA ALA A 369 14.10 -13.23 -8.05
C ALA A 369 15.63 -13.17 -8.21
N LYS A 370 16.18 -13.68 -9.32
CA LYS A 370 17.61 -13.57 -9.66
C LYS A 370 18.03 -12.12 -9.82
N LYS A 371 17.25 -11.30 -10.55
CA LYS A 371 17.48 -9.85 -10.66
C LYS A 371 17.44 -9.15 -9.30
N ARG A 372 16.47 -9.49 -8.44
CA ARG A 372 16.36 -8.95 -7.07
C ARG A 372 17.57 -9.30 -6.22
N ARG A 373 18.03 -10.56 -6.25
CA ARG A 373 19.28 -10.99 -5.58
C ARG A 373 20.49 -10.22 -6.12
N GLY A 374 20.57 -10.01 -7.43
CA GLY A 374 21.62 -9.20 -8.07
C GLY A 374 21.65 -7.76 -7.55
N ARG A 375 20.50 -7.10 -7.45
CA ARG A 375 20.38 -5.74 -6.88
C ARG A 375 20.77 -5.69 -5.40
N ALA A 376 20.30 -6.65 -4.60
CA ALA A 376 20.68 -6.74 -3.19
C ALA A 376 22.20 -6.94 -3.01
N ARG A 377 22.83 -7.80 -3.82
CA ARG A 377 24.29 -7.96 -3.84
C ARG A 377 25.01 -6.68 -4.25
N ALA A 378 24.49 -5.92 -5.21
CA ALA A 378 25.08 -4.65 -5.62
C ALA A 378 25.04 -3.60 -4.50
N LEU A 379 23.91 -3.51 -3.76
CA LEU A 379 23.80 -2.67 -2.57
C LEU A 379 24.81 -3.07 -1.50
N GLU A 380 24.91 -4.36 -1.21
CA GLU A 380 25.84 -4.87 -0.20
C GLU A 380 27.31 -4.61 -0.61
N ARG A 381 27.66 -4.80 -1.88
CA ARG A 381 29.00 -4.45 -2.39
C ARG A 381 29.32 -2.96 -2.23
N SER A 382 28.37 -2.09 -2.58
CA SER A 382 28.56 -0.63 -2.45
C SER A 382 28.73 -0.21 -0.98
N ARG A 383 27.94 -0.80 -0.08
CA ARG A 383 28.10 -0.60 1.38
C ARG A 383 29.47 -1.05 1.87
N ARG A 384 29.91 -2.26 1.49
CA ARG A 384 31.23 -2.82 1.87
C ARG A 384 32.38 -1.96 1.38
N ALA A 385 32.31 -1.49 0.13
CA ALA A 385 33.32 -0.61 -0.46
C ALA A 385 33.51 0.68 0.35
N THR A 386 32.44 1.21 0.94
CA THR A 386 32.48 2.45 1.73
C THR A 386 32.87 2.21 3.19
N ASN A 387 32.84 0.96 3.66
CA ASN A 387 33.03 0.59 5.06
C ASN A 387 34.02 -0.58 5.19
N THR A 388 35.12 -0.55 4.45
CA THR A 388 36.05 -1.68 4.30
C THR A 388 36.59 -2.20 5.63
N ALA A 389 36.94 -1.30 6.57
CA ALA A 389 37.44 -1.63 7.91
C ALA A 389 36.49 -2.51 8.74
N GLN A 390 35.20 -2.57 8.38
CA GLN A 390 34.21 -3.39 9.09
C GLN A 390 34.10 -4.82 8.54
N TYR A 391 34.82 -5.17 7.48
CA TYR A 391 34.70 -6.46 6.81
C TYR A 391 36.06 -7.11 6.61
N GLY A 392 36.14 -8.41 6.88
CA GLY A 392 37.32 -9.21 6.59
C GLY A 392 37.45 -9.56 5.11
N LEU A 393 38.62 -10.09 4.73
CA LEU A 393 38.82 -10.70 3.42
C LEU A 393 38.01 -12.00 3.30
N SER A 394 37.54 -12.30 2.10
CA SER A 394 36.99 -13.62 1.80
C SER A 394 38.10 -14.67 1.73
N LYS A 395 37.77 -15.96 1.92
CA LYS A 395 38.71 -17.08 1.76
C LYS A 395 39.54 -16.99 0.47
N LYS A 396 38.92 -16.58 -0.64
CA LYS A 396 39.59 -16.40 -1.94
C LYS A 396 40.54 -15.21 -1.96
N GLN A 397 40.20 -14.13 -1.27
CA GLN A 397 41.06 -12.95 -1.15
C GLN A 397 42.27 -13.24 -0.25
N THR A 398 42.06 -13.96 0.87
CA THR A 398 43.13 -14.41 1.77
C THR A 398 44.11 -15.34 1.05
N ARG A 399 43.63 -16.41 0.41
CA ARG A 399 44.48 -17.31 -0.40
C ARG A 399 45.22 -16.59 -1.53
N ARG A 400 44.64 -15.52 -2.08
CA ARG A 400 45.31 -14.70 -3.10
C ARG A 400 46.43 -13.86 -2.47
N ALA A 401 46.20 -13.28 -1.30
CA ALA A 401 47.21 -12.51 -0.58
C ALA A 401 48.38 -13.42 -0.17
N GLU A 402 48.09 -14.58 0.42
CA GLU A 402 49.09 -15.61 0.78
C GLU A 402 49.93 -16.03 -0.42
N ARG A 403 49.31 -16.40 -1.55
CA ARG A 403 50.04 -16.78 -2.78
C ARG A 403 50.91 -15.66 -3.37
N ARG A 404 50.56 -14.40 -3.11
CA ARG A 404 51.38 -13.26 -3.56
C ARG A 404 52.56 -13.04 -2.62
N ALA A 405 52.33 -13.10 -1.31
CA ALA A 405 53.36 -13.01 -0.29
C ALA A 405 54.42 -14.11 -0.47
N ALA A 406 53.99 -15.36 -0.68
CA ALA A 406 54.88 -16.48 -0.97
C ALA A 406 55.71 -16.31 -2.25
N LYS A 407 55.32 -15.42 -3.17
CA LYS A 407 56.03 -15.09 -4.41
C LYS A 407 56.81 -13.77 -4.33
N GLY A 408 56.95 -13.17 -3.14
CA GLY A 408 57.58 -11.85 -2.97
C GLY A 408 56.84 -10.69 -3.66
N LEU A 409 55.59 -10.90 -4.10
CA LEU A 409 54.83 -9.89 -4.82
C LEU A 409 54.11 -8.95 -3.84
N ARG A 410 54.13 -7.64 -4.14
CA ARG A 410 53.42 -6.61 -3.37
C ARG A 410 51.95 -6.96 -3.15
N GLU A 411 51.43 -6.60 -1.97
CA GLU A 411 50.02 -6.81 -1.62
C GLU A 411 49.10 -6.09 -2.62
N LYS A 412 48.05 -6.77 -3.06
CA LYS A 412 47.05 -6.16 -3.94
C LYS A 412 45.98 -5.46 -3.10
N ARG A 413 45.84 -4.14 -3.25
CA ARG A 413 44.76 -3.37 -2.63
C ARG A 413 43.39 -3.98 -2.95
N VAL A 414 42.64 -4.31 -1.90
CA VAL A 414 41.26 -4.83 -2.00
C VAL A 414 40.27 -3.71 -1.77
N THR A 415 39.56 -3.30 -2.81
CA THR A 415 38.55 -2.22 -2.73
C THR A 415 37.23 -2.66 -2.11
N VAL A 416 36.88 -3.95 -2.20
CA VAL A 416 35.64 -4.50 -1.65
C VAL A 416 35.93 -5.82 -0.92
N PRO A 417 36.01 -5.82 0.42
CA PRO A 417 36.19 -7.05 1.19
C PRO A 417 34.98 -7.98 1.06
N GLY A 418 35.23 -9.24 0.72
CA GLY A 418 34.20 -10.26 0.51
C GLY A 418 33.87 -11.12 1.73
N GLY A 419 34.59 -10.95 2.85
CA GLY A 419 34.46 -11.77 4.05
C GLY A 419 33.29 -11.36 4.95
N ALA A 420 33.23 -11.96 6.13
CA ALA A 420 32.23 -11.62 7.14
C ALA A 420 32.45 -10.21 7.70
N ARG A 421 31.38 -9.61 8.22
CA ARG A 421 31.46 -8.34 8.96
C ARG A 421 32.07 -8.62 10.34
N ALA A 422 32.86 -7.69 10.86
CA ALA A 422 33.36 -7.76 12.22
C ALA A 422 32.19 -7.78 13.22
N ALA A 423 32.09 -8.87 13.97
CA ALA A 423 31.08 -9.11 14.98
C ALA A 423 31.73 -9.50 16.31
N ARG A 424 30.98 -9.37 17.41
CA ARG A 424 31.32 -9.95 18.70
C ARG A 424 31.02 -11.46 18.68
N ALA A 425 31.43 -12.18 19.72
CA ALA A 425 31.21 -13.63 19.83
C ALA A 425 29.71 -14.03 19.79
N ASP A 426 28.82 -13.15 20.23
CA ASP A 426 27.35 -13.29 20.17
C ASP A 426 26.75 -13.08 18.77
N GLY A 427 27.58 -12.85 17.74
CA GLY A 427 27.15 -12.58 16.37
C GLY A 427 26.62 -11.16 16.13
N VAL A 428 26.62 -10.30 17.16
CA VAL A 428 26.19 -8.89 17.02
C VAL A 428 27.29 -8.09 16.33
N PRO A 429 26.98 -7.33 15.26
CA PRO A 429 27.96 -6.49 14.58
C PRO A 429 28.63 -5.50 15.55
N LYS A 430 29.97 -5.42 15.54
CA LYS A 430 30.72 -4.46 16.40
C LYS A 430 30.25 -3.03 16.16
N GLN A 431 29.91 -2.71 14.91
CA GLN A 431 29.21 -1.50 14.54
C GLN A 431 27.86 -1.82 13.89
N ALA A 432 26.80 -1.18 14.36
CA ALA A 432 25.48 -1.30 13.79
C ALA A 432 25.39 -0.68 12.39
N PHE A 433 24.70 -1.37 11.46
CA PHE A 433 24.50 -0.95 10.06
C PHE A 433 23.93 0.47 9.86
N ARG A 434 23.26 1.03 10.88
CA ARG A 434 22.71 2.39 10.86
C ARG A 434 23.78 3.49 10.98
N ARG A 435 24.99 3.14 11.44
CA ARG A 435 26.15 4.04 11.54
C ARG A 435 27.11 3.93 10.34
N ASP A 436 26.80 3.07 9.38
CA ASP A 436 27.63 2.91 8.17
C ASP A 436 27.65 4.19 7.34
N ARG A 437 28.82 4.53 6.80
CA ARG A 437 28.94 5.57 5.78
C ARG A 437 28.34 5.04 4.48
N LEU A 438 27.39 5.76 3.90
CA LEU A 438 26.70 5.36 2.68
C LEU A 438 27.09 6.31 1.54
N SER A 439 27.67 5.74 0.47
CA SER A 439 27.98 6.47 -0.75
C SER A 439 26.72 6.98 -1.46
N GLU A 440 26.88 7.97 -2.33
CA GLU A 440 25.78 8.46 -3.18
C GLU A 440 25.24 7.35 -4.07
N GLY A 441 26.13 6.59 -4.73
CA GLY A 441 25.74 5.41 -5.51
C GLY A 441 24.93 4.39 -4.68
N TYR A 442 25.26 4.14 -3.41
CA TYR A 442 24.43 3.28 -2.55
C TYR A 442 22.99 3.81 -2.42
N ARG A 443 22.85 5.11 -2.17
CA ARG A 443 21.55 5.78 -1.97
C ARG A 443 20.71 5.70 -3.25
N GLU A 444 21.31 5.97 -4.41
CA GLU A 444 20.65 5.84 -5.70
C GLU A 444 20.21 4.41 -6.00
N LEU A 445 21.10 3.42 -5.86
CA LEU A 445 20.76 2.02 -6.08
C LEU A 445 19.60 1.58 -5.17
N ARG A 446 19.61 2.05 -3.93
CA ARG A 446 18.58 1.70 -2.94
C ARG A 446 17.23 2.28 -3.34
N ALA A 447 17.23 3.53 -3.79
CA ALA A 447 16.03 4.19 -4.25
C ALA A 447 15.50 3.57 -5.57
N ARG A 448 16.36 3.18 -6.52
CA ARG A 448 15.96 2.42 -7.72
C ARG A 448 15.35 1.05 -7.35
N GLN A 449 15.90 0.39 -6.34
CA GLN A 449 15.33 -0.87 -5.83
C GLN A 449 13.97 -0.66 -5.14
N ALA A 450 13.80 0.44 -4.39
CA ALA A 450 12.54 0.79 -3.76
C ALA A 450 11.45 1.07 -4.81
N GLU A 451 11.78 1.86 -5.85
CA GLU A 451 10.90 2.15 -6.99
C GLU A 451 10.46 0.86 -7.69
N ALA A 452 11.42 0.00 -8.08
CA ALA A 452 11.09 -1.28 -8.72
C ALA A 452 10.22 -2.20 -7.84
N SER A 453 10.41 -2.14 -6.51
CA SER A 453 9.61 -2.92 -5.57
C SER A 453 8.19 -2.38 -5.43
N ALA A 454 8.03 -1.06 -5.43
CA ALA A 454 6.73 -0.39 -5.42
C ALA A 454 5.94 -0.70 -6.69
N SER A 455 6.54 -0.54 -7.88
CA SER A 455 5.89 -0.88 -9.15
C SER A 455 5.49 -2.36 -9.22
N ALA A 456 6.33 -3.27 -8.71
CA ALA A 456 5.99 -4.68 -8.66
C ALA A 456 4.82 -4.97 -7.70
N ALA A 457 4.72 -4.24 -6.58
CA ALA A 457 3.61 -4.39 -5.65
C ALA A 457 2.29 -3.86 -6.22
N GLU A 458 2.32 -2.74 -6.92
CA GLU A 458 1.17 -2.18 -7.63
C GLU A 458 0.67 -3.12 -8.73
N HIS A 459 1.59 -3.64 -9.55
CA HIS A 459 1.26 -4.62 -10.58
C HIS A 459 0.63 -5.88 -10.00
N ARG A 460 1.16 -6.42 -8.89
CA ARG A 460 0.53 -7.55 -8.19
C ARG A 460 -0.89 -7.21 -7.76
N ARG A 461 -1.10 -6.08 -7.08
CA ARG A 461 -2.46 -5.66 -6.66
C ARG A 461 -3.42 -5.55 -7.84
N HIS A 462 -2.97 -5.02 -8.97
CA HIS A 462 -3.79 -4.93 -10.18
C HIS A 462 -4.16 -6.31 -10.73
N CYS A 463 -3.17 -7.19 -10.97
CA CYS A 463 -3.43 -8.54 -11.44
C CYS A 463 -4.34 -9.31 -10.49
N THR A 464 -4.11 -9.21 -9.19
CA THR A 464 -4.92 -9.87 -8.17
C THR A 464 -6.40 -9.43 -8.21
N ARG A 465 -6.68 -8.15 -8.45
CA ARG A 465 -8.07 -7.67 -8.63
C ARG A 465 -8.69 -8.19 -9.92
N LEU A 466 -7.93 -8.27 -11.01
CA LEU A 466 -8.44 -8.84 -12.27
C LEU A 466 -8.83 -10.31 -12.08
N VAL A 467 -7.94 -11.09 -11.46
CA VAL A 467 -8.20 -12.50 -11.14
C VAL A 467 -9.42 -12.64 -10.22
N ALA A 468 -9.56 -11.80 -9.20
CA ALA A 468 -10.73 -11.81 -8.32
C ALA A 468 -12.05 -11.54 -9.07
N ARG A 469 -12.02 -10.66 -10.08
CA ARG A 469 -13.18 -10.37 -10.94
C ARG A 469 -13.54 -11.56 -11.82
N GLU A 470 -12.55 -12.20 -12.42
CA GLU A 470 -12.76 -13.41 -13.21
C GLU A 470 -13.34 -14.54 -12.35
N ILE A 471 -12.89 -14.67 -11.09
CA ILE A 471 -13.47 -15.65 -10.15
C ILE A 471 -14.96 -15.34 -9.90
N ILE A 472 -15.34 -14.12 -9.50
CA ILE A 472 -16.75 -13.84 -9.20
C ILE A 472 -17.63 -13.90 -10.45
N ALA A 473 -17.08 -13.55 -11.62
CA ALA A 473 -17.79 -13.65 -12.89
C ALA A 473 -18.10 -15.09 -13.30
N ALA A 474 -17.32 -16.07 -12.81
CA ALA A 474 -17.56 -17.48 -13.07
C ALA A 474 -18.33 -18.18 -11.93
N HIS A 475 -18.08 -17.79 -10.68
CA HIS A 475 -18.54 -18.53 -9.51
C HIS A 475 -19.64 -17.86 -8.70
N GLY A 476 -20.00 -16.62 -9.02
CA GLY A 476 -20.94 -15.81 -8.24
C GLY A 476 -20.27 -15.03 -7.11
N VAL A 477 -21.09 -14.27 -6.40
CA VAL A 477 -20.62 -13.28 -5.41
C VAL A 477 -20.67 -13.78 -3.96
N ASN A 478 -21.28 -14.95 -3.72
CA ASN A 478 -21.44 -15.56 -2.40
C ASN A 478 -20.48 -16.73 -2.24
N LEU A 479 -19.36 -16.47 -1.56
CA LEU A 479 -18.27 -17.42 -1.42
C LEU A 479 -17.93 -17.68 0.04
N ALA A 480 -17.45 -18.89 0.34
CA ALA A 480 -16.91 -19.26 1.64
C ALA A 480 -15.45 -19.71 1.52
N VAL A 481 -14.61 -19.38 2.49
CA VAL A 481 -13.20 -19.78 2.53
C VAL A 481 -12.78 -20.13 3.94
N GLU A 482 -11.87 -21.09 4.09
CA GLU A 482 -11.29 -21.42 5.39
C GLU A 482 -10.56 -20.20 6.02
N ASP A 483 -10.74 -20.03 7.33
CA ASP A 483 -10.03 -19.06 8.15
C ASP A 483 -8.63 -19.59 8.50
N CYS A 484 -7.72 -19.44 7.53
CA CYS A 484 -6.32 -19.80 7.70
C CYS A 484 -5.50 -18.63 8.24
N ASP A 485 -4.63 -18.89 9.24
CA ASP A 485 -3.64 -17.90 9.65
C ASP A 485 -2.49 -17.80 8.64
N ILE A 486 -2.69 -16.92 7.66
CA ILE A 486 -1.71 -16.59 6.62
C ILE A 486 -0.39 -16.10 7.23
N ARG A 487 -0.38 -15.51 8.44
CA ARG A 487 0.87 -15.06 9.09
C ARG A 487 1.76 -16.24 9.45
N THR A 488 1.17 -17.32 9.96
CA THR A 488 1.88 -18.56 10.25
C THR A 488 2.45 -19.17 8.97
N TRP A 489 1.71 -19.13 7.87
CA TRP A 489 2.21 -19.58 6.56
C TRP A 489 3.42 -18.78 6.09
N TYR A 490 3.42 -17.45 6.24
CA TYR A 490 4.58 -16.62 5.88
C TYR A 490 5.83 -16.94 6.72
N ARG A 491 5.67 -17.39 7.98
CA ARG A 491 6.80 -17.82 8.81
C ARG A 491 7.41 -19.12 8.30
N LEU A 492 6.59 -20.09 7.90
CA LEU A 492 7.04 -21.41 7.43
C LEU A 492 7.50 -21.39 5.96
N TRP A 493 6.78 -20.70 5.08
CA TRP A 493 6.94 -20.77 3.62
C TRP A 493 7.11 -19.42 2.93
N GLY A 494 7.55 -18.38 3.64
CA GLY A 494 7.59 -17.00 3.15
C GLY A 494 8.29 -16.78 1.80
N LYS A 495 9.30 -17.61 1.45
CA LYS A 495 9.94 -17.56 0.12
C LYS A 495 8.94 -17.89 -1.00
N ARG A 496 8.16 -18.96 -0.85
CA ARG A 496 7.15 -19.40 -1.82
C ARG A 496 5.96 -18.44 -1.83
N LEU A 497 5.49 -18.04 -0.66
CA LEU A 497 4.36 -17.10 -0.53
C LEU A 497 4.68 -15.69 -1.06
N SER A 498 5.95 -15.28 -1.08
CA SER A 498 6.34 -14.03 -1.72
C SER A 498 6.13 -14.02 -3.24
N GLN A 499 5.89 -15.19 -3.85
CA GLN A 499 5.63 -15.37 -5.27
C GLN A 499 4.12 -15.47 -5.56
N THR A 500 3.37 -16.22 -4.74
CA THR A 500 1.93 -16.52 -4.95
C THR A 500 1.00 -15.55 -4.22
N THR A 501 1.41 -15.01 -3.07
CA THR A 501 0.67 -14.00 -2.28
C THR A 501 -0.83 -14.29 -2.08
N PRO A 502 -1.24 -15.50 -1.64
CA PRO A 502 -2.65 -15.90 -1.58
C PRO A 502 -3.51 -14.94 -0.76
N GLY A 503 -3.00 -14.43 0.37
CA GLY A 503 -3.74 -13.45 1.17
C GLY A 503 -4.08 -12.13 0.45
N MET A 504 -3.30 -11.72 -0.56
CA MET A 504 -3.69 -10.58 -1.40
C MET A 504 -4.89 -10.93 -2.29
N LEU A 505 -4.94 -12.14 -2.83
CA LEU A 505 -6.03 -12.62 -3.68
C LEU A 505 -7.32 -12.80 -2.90
N ILE A 506 -7.25 -13.43 -1.73
CA ILE A 506 -8.44 -13.59 -0.89
C ILE A 506 -8.97 -12.22 -0.43
N ALA A 507 -8.10 -11.27 -0.10
CA ALA A 507 -8.53 -9.90 0.24
C ALA A 507 -9.14 -9.14 -0.96
N ALA A 508 -8.65 -9.38 -2.17
CA ALA A 508 -9.25 -8.79 -3.37
C ALA A 508 -10.60 -9.44 -3.70
N LEU A 509 -10.72 -10.75 -3.49
CA LEU A 509 -11.96 -11.49 -3.67
C LEU A 509 -13.04 -10.99 -2.70
N ASP A 510 -12.72 -10.87 -1.42
CA ASP A 510 -13.60 -10.25 -0.41
C ASP A 510 -14.08 -8.85 -0.83
N GLN A 511 -13.15 -8.02 -1.32
CA GLN A 511 -13.48 -6.68 -1.80
C GLN A 511 -14.41 -6.70 -3.03
N GLU A 512 -14.19 -7.59 -4.00
CA GLU A 512 -15.00 -7.67 -5.22
C GLU A 512 -16.37 -8.33 -4.96
N CYS A 513 -16.47 -9.35 -4.10
CA CYS A 513 -17.74 -9.92 -3.63
C CYS A 513 -18.62 -8.84 -3.00
N ARG A 514 -18.10 -8.10 -2.01
CA ARG A 514 -18.83 -6.99 -1.37
C ARG A 514 -19.22 -5.90 -2.36
N ALA A 515 -18.32 -5.54 -3.28
CA ALA A 515 -18.59 -4.51 -4.27
C ALA A 515 -19.66 -4.92 -5.30
N ALA A 516 -19.93 -6.23 -5.44
CA ALA A 516 -20.98 -6.79 -6.27
C ALA A 516 -22.27 -7.11 -5.48
N GLY A 517 -22.33 -6.77 -4.18
CA GLY A 517 -23.50 -7.03 -3.33
C GLY A 517 -23.52 -8.41 -2.66
N GLY A 518 -22.47 -9.22 -2.82
CA GLY A 518 -22.32 -10.50 -2.13
C GLY A 518 -21.35 -10.45 -0.95
N GLN A 519 -20.85 -11.61 -0.55
CA GLN A 519 -19.96 -11.75 0.60
C GLN A 519 -18.94 -12.89 0.43
N LEU A 520 -17.78 -12.73 1.09
CA LEU A 520 -16.81 -13.80 1.30
C LEU A 520 -16.74 -14.12 2.79
N VAL A 521 -17.39 -15.22 3.21
CA VAL A 521 -17.43 -15.64 4.61
C VAL A 521 -16.22 -16.50 4.99
N ARG A 522 -15.86 -16.46 6.28
CA ARG A 522 -14.69 -17.17 6.83
C ARG A 522 -15.14 -18.33 7.71
N ALA A 523 -14.70 -19.53 7.39
CA ALA A 523 -15.07 -20.74 8.12
C ALA A 523 -13.89 -21.28 8.94
N SER A 524 -14.09 -21.56 10.23
CA SER A 524 -13.03 -22.16 11.05
C SER A 524 -12.60 -23.52 10.49
N THR A 525 -11.28 -23.69 10.37
CA THR A 525 -10.66 -24.96 9.96
C THR A 525 -10.87 -26.08 10.98
N TRP A 526 -11.12 -25.74 12.24
CA TRP A 526 -11.30 -26.70 13.33
C TRP A 526 -12.70 -27.29 13.38
N SER A 527 -13.73 -26.47 13.19
CA SER A 527 -15.13 -26.92 13.28
C SER A 527 -15.58 -27.65 12.01
N THR A 528 -15.07 -27.24 10.84
CA THR A 528 -15.49 -27.79 9.55
C THR A 528 -14.60 -28.93 9.05
N ALA A 529 -13.29 -28.87 9.33
CA ALA A 529 -12.29 -29.84 8.89
C ALA A 529 -12.48 -30.30 7.43
N LEU A 530 -12.73 -29.36 6.50
CA LEU A 530 -13.19 -29.64 5.13
C LEU A 530 -12.24 -30.59 4.38
N SER A 531 -10.93 -30.42 4.58
CA SER A 531 -9.92 -31.28 3.96
C SER A 531 -10.02 -32.75 4.38
N GLN A 532 -10.72 -33.08 5.46
CA GLN A 532 -10.87 -34.44 5.99
C GLN A 532 -12.27 -35.02 5.78
N HIS A 533 -13.21 -34.29 5.18
CA HIS A 533 -14.56 -34.78 4.89
C HIS A 533 -14.74 -35.09 3.40
N CYS A 534 -15.77 -35.87 3.09
CA CYS A 534 -16.34 -36.09 1.76
C CYS A 534 -17.73 -35.44 1.68
N LEU A 535 -18.22 -35.17 0.47
CA LEU A 535 -19.58 -34.64 0.27
C LEU A 535 -20.69 -35.57 0.77
N CYS A 536 -20.42 -36.88 0.93
CA CYS A 536 -21.38 -37.79 1.56
C CYS A 536 -21.44 -37.69 3.10
N GLY A 537 -20.62 -36.82 3.71
CA GLY A 537 -20.46 -36.67 5.15
C GLY A 537 -19.39 -37.57 5.79
N GLN A 538 -18.90 -38.59 5.07
CA GLN A 538 -17.89 -39.49 5.63
C GLN A 538 -16.53 -38.81 5.81
N ARG A 539 -15.87 -39.16 6.92
CA ARG A 539 -14.53 -38.65 7.23
C ARG A 539 -13.48 -39.52 6.54
N VAL A 540 -12.61 -38.88 5.77
CA VAL A 540 -11.52 -39.50 5.02
C VAL A 540 -10.21 -38.94 5.57
N ASN A 541 -9.49 -39.75 6.34
CA ASN A 541 -8.21 -39.32 6.93
C ASN A 541 -7.15 -39.14 5.84
N LYS A 542 -6.64 -37.92 5.69
CA LYS A 542 -5.65 -37.55 4.68
C LYS A 542 -4.54 -36.71 5.30
N THR A 543 -3.30 -37.05 4.96
CA THR A 543 -2.15 -36.19 5.28
C THR A 543 -2.07 -35.00 4.32
N LEU A 544 -1.29 -33.98 4.67
CA LEU A 544 -1.01 -32.85 3.76
C LEU A 544 -0.35 -33.26 2.44
N ARG A 545 0.31 -34.43 2.38
CA ARG A 545 0.93 -34.98 1.17
C ARG A 545 -0.10 -35.61 0.23
N ASN A 546 -1.22 -36.09 0.76
CA ASN A 546 -2.28 -36.70 -0.04
C ASN A 546 -3.01 -35.57 -0.78
N ARG A 547 -2.85 -35.51 -2.10
CA ARG A 547 -3.47 -34.48 -2.97
C ARG A 547 -4.72 -34.96 -3.68
N GLU A 548 -5.02 -36.24 -3.57
CA GLU A 548 -6.25 -36.85 -4.07
C GLU A 548 -7.19 -37.15 -2.89
N HIS A 549 -8.47 -36.95 -3.14
CA HIS A 549 -9.57 -37.43 -2.31
C HIS A 549 -10.08 -38.74 -2.94
N LYS A 550 -10.20 -39.79 -2.13
CA LYS A 550 -10.82 -41.07 -2.50
C LYS A 550 -11.73 -41.49 -1.35
N CYS A 551 -13.04 -41.48 -1.56
CA CYS A 551 -14.00 -41.88 -0.53
C CYS A 551 -14.41 -43.33 -0.73
N VAL A 552 -14.10 -44.20 0.24
CA VAL A 552 -14.49 -45.62 0.19
C VAL A 552 -16.00 -45.84 0.36
N ALA A 553 -16.71 -44.90 0.97
CA ALA A 553 -18.12 -45.06 1.29
C ALA A 553 -19.06 -44.69 0.14
N CYS A 554 -18.69 -43.70 -0.68
CA CYS A 554 -19.52 -43.24 -1.81
C CYS A 554 -18.80 -43.26 -3.15
N GLY A 555 -17.57 -43.77 -3.22
CA GLY A 555 -16.78 -43.88 -4.44
C GLY A 555 -16.18 -42.59 -4.99
N LEU A 556 -16.50 -41.42 -4.41
CA LEU A 556 -16.07 -40.12 -4.96
C LEU A 556 -14.54 -40.01 -5.05
N VAL A 557 -14.05 -39.65 -6.25
CA VAL A 557 -12.65 -39.36 -6.52
C VAL A 557 -12.48 -37.95 -7.09
N GLY A 558 -11.53 -37.20 -6.54
CA GLY A 558 -11.20 -35.86 -7.04
C GLY A 558 -9.92 -35.31 -6.42
N LYS A 559 -9.51 -34.10 -6.83
CA LYS A 559 -8.41 -33.39 -6.16
C LYS A 559 -8.87 -32.94 -4.77
N ARG A 560 -8.04 -33.17 -3.75
CA ARG A 560 -8.36 -32.81 -2.35
C ARG A 560 -8.74 -31.34 -2.21
N ASP A 561 -8.00 -30.46 -2.86
CA ASP A 561 -8.19 -29.01 -2.77
C ASP A 561 -9.53 -28.59 -3.44
N LEU A 562 -9.93 -29.22 -4.55
CA LEU A 562 -11.24 -29.02 -5.18
C LEU A 562 -12.39 -29.61 -4.34
N VAL A 563 -12.21 -30.78 -3.73
CA VAL A 563 -13.22 -31.35 -2.82
C VAL A 563 -13.42 -30.47 -1.59
N SER A 564 -12.33 -29.91 -1.04
CA SER A 564 -12.41 -29.00 0.11
C SER A 564 -13.13 -27.69 -0.27
N ALA A 565 -12.84 -27.16 -1.46
CA ALA A 565 -13.55 -26.01 -2.02
C ALA A 565 -15.05 -26.30 -2.26
N ALA A 566 -15.41 -27.50 -2.75
CA ALA A 566 -16.80 -27.88 -2.92
C ALA A 566 -17.53 -27.97 -1.57
N LEU A 567 -16.91 -28.57 -0.56
CA LEU A 567 -17.46 -28.63 0.80
C LEU A 567 -17.63 -27.25 1.43
N ALA A 568 -16.70 -26.31 1.16
CA ALA A 568 -16.83 -24.94 1.64
C ALA A 568 -18.12 -24.25 1.15
N ALA A 569 -18.63 -24.58 -0.04
CA ALA A 569 -19.89 -24.03 -0.56
C ALA A 569 -21.11 -24.38 0.31
N PHE A 570 -21.01 -25.46 1.09
CA PHE A 570 -22.07 -25.95 1.98
C PHE A 570 -21.81 -25.64 3.46
N VAL A 571 -20.86 -24.74 3.75
CA VAL A 571 -20.66 -24.26 5.11
C VAL A 571 -21.73 -23.24 5.47
N ARG A 572 -22.34 -23.43 6.64
CA ARG A 572 -23.28 -22.50 7.27
C ARG A 572 -22.65 -21.91 8.51
N LEU A 573 -23.02 -20.68 8.85
CA LEU A 573 -22.59 -19.98 10.05
C LEU A 573 -23.83 -19.54 10.81
N THR A 574 -23.86 -19.75 12.13
CA THR A 574 -24.90 -19.13 12.97
C THR A 574 -24.59 -17.65 13.22
N ASP A 575 -23.32 -17.27 13.21
CA ASP A 575 -22.84 -15.88 13.22
C ASP A 575 -21.78 -15.69 12.13
N VAL A 576 -22.07 -14.82 11.15
CA VAL A 576 -21.18 -14.55 10.01
C VAL A 576 -19.87 -13.87 10.44
N ASP A 577 -19.88 -13.17 11.57
CA ASP A 577 -18.72 -12.46 12.11
C ASP A 577 -17.84 -13.33 13.02
N ASP A 578 -18.32 -14.51 13.45
CA ASP A 578 -17.53 -15.50 14.19
C ASP A 578 -17.30 -16.79 13.36
N PRO A 579 -16.10 -16.96 12.77
CA PRO A 579 -15.74 -18.15 12.01
C PRO A 579 -15.89 -19.47 12.76
N LYS A 580 -15.88 -19.45 14.11
CA LYS A 580 -16.00 -20.67 14.92
C LYS A 580 -17.40 -21.26 14.91
N THR A 581 -18.40 -20.47 14.55
CA THR A 581 -19.78 -20.93 14.42
C THR A 581 -20.06 -21.69 13.12
N ALA A 582 -19.05 -21.78 12.25
CA ALA A 582 -19.14 -22.49 10.99
C ALA A 582 -19.32 -24.00 11.19
N TYR A 583 -20.31 -24.59 10.53
CA TYR A 583 -20.52 -26.03 10.44
C TYR A 583 -20.81 -26.45 8.99
N LEU A 584 -20.51 -27.70 8.67
CA LEU A 584 -20.77 -28.27 7.35
C LEU A 584 -22.19 -28.82 7.27
N ASP A 585 -22.99 -28.34 6.32
CA ASP A 585 -24.30 -28.93 6.01
C ASP A 585 -24.12 -30.20 5.19
N THR A 586 -23.98 -31.32 5.90
CA THR A 586 -23.74 -32.62 5.27
C THR A 586 -24.92 -33.08 4.43
N ALA A 587 -26.15 -32.70 4.79
CA ALA A 587 -27.35 -33.06 4.03
C ALA A 587 -27.33 -32.38 2.65
N MET A 588 -27.07 -31.08 2.60
CA MET A 588 -26.95 -30.34 1.34
C MET A 588 -25.76 -30.79 0.50
N SER A 589 -24.59 -31.02 1.13
CA SER A 589 -23.42 -31.50 0.39
C SER A 589 -23.66 -32.90 -0.22
N ARG A 590 -24.38 -33.78 0.49
CA ARG A 590 -24.75 -35.11 -0.02
C ARG A 590 -25.80 -35.01 -1.12
N HIS A 591 -26.78 -34.13 -0.95
CA HIS A 591 -27.77 -33.87 -1.99
C HIS A 591 -27.09 -33.40 -3.28
N ALA A 592 -26.20 -32.41 -3.22
CA ALA A 592 -25.43 -31.95 -4.37
C ALA A 592 -24.60 -33.08 -5.01
N GLN A 593 -24.01 -33.97 -4.21
CA GLN A 593 -23.30 -35.13 -4.73
C GLN A 593 -24.19 -36.04 -5.57
N ILE A 594 -25.38 -36.38 -5.05
CA ILE A 594 -26.33 -37.27 -5.72
C ILE A 594 -26.88 -36.59 -6.98
N THR A 595 -27.28 -35.33 -6.86
CA THR A 595 -27.96 -34.57 -7.92
C THR A 595 -27.07 -34.31 -9.13
N TYR A 596 -25.78 -34.03 -8.92
CA TYR A 596 -24.87 -33.69 -10.03
C TYR A 596 -24.03 -34.86 -10.54
N GLY A 597 -23.91 -35.96 -9.78
CA GLY A 597 -23.25 -37.20 -10.20
C GLY A 597 -21.94 -36.97 -10.96
N GLN A 598 -21.93 -37.35 -12.23
CA GLN A 598 -20.76 -37.23 -13.12
C GLN A 598 -20.26 -35.78 -13.29
N GLY A 599 -21.16 -34.80 -13.42
CA GLY A 599 -20.78 -33.40 -13.59
C GLY A 599 -20.02 -32.83 -12.38
N LEU A 600 -20.31 -33.35 -11.18
CA LEU A 600 -19.53 -33.04 -9.99
C LEU A 600 -18.13 -33.69 -10.06
N GLU A 601 -18.02 -34.94 -10.48
CA GLU A 601 -16.71 -35.59 -10.59
C GLU A 601 -15.77 -34.87 -11.57
N GLU A 602 -16.29 -34.42 -12.71
CA GLU A 602 -15.55 -33.62 -13.68
C GLU A 602 -15.04 -32.32 -13.04
N ALA A 603 -15.94 -31.58 -12.37
CA ALA A 603 -15.60 -30.35 -11.65
C ALA A 603 -14.57 -30.57 -10.53
N LEU A 604 -14.48 -31.77 -9.96
CA LEU A 604 -13.54 -32.10 -8.88
C LEU A 604 -12.20 -32.65 -9.38
N ARG A 605 -12.08 -33.01 -10.66
CA ARG A 605 -10.82 -33.50 -11.26
C ARG A 605 -10.02 -32.37 -11.91
N GLU A 606 -10.69 -31.45 -12.60
CA GLU A 606 -10.06 -30.35 -13.31
C GLU A 606 -10.86 -29.06 -13.27
N SER A 607 -10.35 -28.00 -13.92
CA SER A 607 -11.08 -26.73 -14.02
C SER A 607 -12.09 -26.83 -15.16
N THR A 608 -13.37 -26.66 -14.87
CA THR A 608 -14.43 -26.62 -15.88
C THR A 608 -14.67 -25.22 -16.42
N THR A 609 -14.12 -24.19 -15.78
CA THR A 609 -14.14 -22.81 -16.27
C THR A 609 -12.77 -22.39 -16.83
N PRO A 610 -12.75 -21.48 -17.83
CA PRO A 610 -11.50 -20.97 -18.38
C PRO A 610 -10.63 -20.39 -17.27
N SER A 611 -9.39 -20.88 -17.16
CA SER A 611 -8.43 -20.32 -16.22
C SER A 611 -8.21 -18.84 -16.50
N PRO A 612 -8.08 -18.00 -15.46
CA PRO A 612 -7.65 -16.62 -15.56
C PRO A 612 -6.53 -16.44 -16.58
N LYS A 613 -6.78 -15.65 -17.64
CA LYS A 613 -5.75 -15.44 -18.66
C LYS A 613 -4.57 -14.72 -18.01
N PRO A 614 -3.32 -15.13 -18.28
CA PRO A 614 -2.17 -14.43 -17.74
C PRO A 614 -2.19 -12.99 -18.23
N VAL A 615 -2.38 -12.05 -17.29
CA VAL A 615 -2.39 -10.62 -17.60
C VAL A 615 -1.05 -10.28 -18.24
N ARG A 616 -1.06 -10.06 -19.57
CA ARG A 616 0.10 -9.53 -20.29
C ARG A 616 0.41 -8.18 -19.65
N ARG A 617 1.68 -7.94 -19.34
CA ARG A 617 2.08 -6.59 -18.91
C ARG A 617 1.55 -5.62 -19.96
N PRO A 618 0.85 -4.53 -19.57
CA PRO A 618 0.68 -3.43 -20.50
C PRO A 618 2.09 -3.11 -21.02
N GLY A 619 2.23 -3.04 -22.34
CA GLY A 619 3.47 -2.62 -22.97
C GLY A 619 3.99 -1.40 -22.22
N ARG A 620 5.29 -1.38 -21.92
CA ARG A 620 5.89 -0.16 -21.36
C ARG A 620 5.39 0.99 -22.24
N VAL A 621 4.68 1.96 -21.64
CA VAL A 621 4.62 3.30 -22.22
C VAL A 621 6.06 3.64 -22.55
N ALA A 622 6.34 3.91 -23.82
CA ALA A 622 7.67 4.15 -24.32
C ALA A 622 8.29 5.27 -23.49
N VAL A 623 9.15 4.90 -22.53
CA VAL A 623 10.14 5.84 -22.03
C VAL A 623 11.11 5.99 -23.19
N PRO A 624 11.32 7.21 -23.72
CA PRO A 624 12.26 7.43 -24.79
C PRO A 624 13.60 6.77 -24.43
N ARG A 625 14.14 5.97 -25.36
CA ARG A 625 15.50 5.41 -25.22
C ARG A 625 16.44 6.58 -24.90
N GLN A 626 17.02 6.58 -23.70
CA GLN A 626 18.30 7.25 -23.53
C GLN A 626 19.28 6.46 -24.40
N ARG A 627 19.75 7.08 -25.48
CA ARG A 627 20.97 6.65 -26.18
C ARG A 627 22.11 6.84 -25.18
N GLU A 628 22.34 5.84 -24.34
CA GLU A 628 23.66 5.63 -23.76
C GLU A 628 24.44 4.83 -24.81
N THR A 629 25.45 5.46 -25.37
CA THR A 629 26.44 4.87 -26.26
C THR A 629 27.04 3.63 -25.61
N SER A 630 26.73 2.46 -26.17
CA SER A 630 27.28 1.19 -25.74
C SER A 630 28.74 1.09 -26.22
N ALA A 631 29.69 1.21 -25.30
CA ALA A 631 31.04 0.71 -25.56
C ALA A 631 31.00 -0.83 -25.67
N HIS A 632 31.49 -1.33 -26.80
CA HIS A 632 31.52 -2.73 -27.20
C HIS A 632 32.13 -3.64 -26.11
N ARG A 633 31.42 -4.72 -25.78
CA ARG A 633 32.03 -5.86 -25.07
C ARG A 633 32.19 -6.99 -26.06
N THR A 634 33.43 -7.21 -26.46
CA THR A 634 33.87 -8.40 -27.18
C THR A 634 33.51 -9.64 -26.36
N ALA A 635 32.75 -10.53 -26.99
CA ALA A 635 32.39 -11.81 -26.46
C ALA A 635 33.59 -12.76 -26.52
N ALA A 636 33.92 -13.40 -25.41
CA ALA A 636 34.62 -14.68 -25.41
C ALA A 636 33.87 -15.61 -24.45
N ARG A 637 33.13 -16.55 -25.04
CA ARG A 637 32.53 -17.69 -24.34
C ARG A 637 33.65 -18.55 -23.75
N ARG A 638 33.55 -18.88 -22.46
CA ARG A 638 34.11 -20.13 -21.93
C ARG A 638 33.09 -20.78 -20.98
N PRO A 639 32.83 -22.10 -21.13
CA PRO A 639 32.03 -22.85 -20.20
C PRO A 639 32.87 -23.14 -18.95
N ARG A 640 32.32 -22.93 -17.76
CA ARG A 640 32.92 -23.57 -16.57
C ARG A 640 31.90 -23.89 -15.50
N ALA A 641 32.02 -25.14 -15.07
CA ALA A 641 31.22 -25.84 -14.08
C ALA A 641 31.19 -25.14 -12.73
N THR A 642 30.04 -25.30 -12.07
CA THR A 642 29.77 -25.10 -10.66
C THR A 642 30.78 -25.85 -9.79
N PRO A 643 31.23 -25.25 -8.69
CA PRO A 643 31.41 -26.02 -7.47
C PRO A 643 30.55 -25.47 -6.33
N ASP A 644 29.99 -26.41 -5.60
CA ASP A 644 29.38 -26.28 -4.28
C ASP A 644 30.18 -25.43 -3.30
N GLU A 645 29.43 -24.87 -2.34
CA GLU A 645 29.78 -24.49 -0.97
C GLU A 645 28.74 -23.42 -0.53
N THR A 646 28.02 -23.47 0.59
CA THR A 646 27.89 -24.36 1.75
C THR A 646 26.63 -23.90 2.48
N ARG A 647 25.87 -24.85 3.05
CA ARG A 647 24.76 -24.61 3.99
C ARG A 647 25.29 -23.94 5.27
N PRO A 648 24.55 -23.04 5.94
CA PRO A 648 24.79 -22.79 7.35
C PRO A 648 24.15 -23.93 8.16
N VAL A 649 25.02 -24.71 8.80
CA VAL A 649 24.68 -25.59 9.92
C VAL A 649 24.06 -24.72 11.03
N ARG A 650 22.94 -25.19 11.56
CA ARG A 650 22.37 -24.72 12.82
C ARG A 650 23.11 -25.45 13.93
N ASP A 651 23.83 -24.74 14.77
CA ASP A 651 24.24 -25.26 16.08
C ASP A 651 23.63 -24.38 17.18
N HIS A 652 22.59 -24.95 17.79
CA HIS A 652 22.15 -24.60 19.12
C HIS A 652 23.12 -25.29 20.10
N ALA A 653 23.96 -24.51 20.77
CA ALA A 653 24.70 -24.98 21.94
C ALA A 653 24.39 -24.05 23.11
N GLY A 654 23.28 -24.32 23.78
CA GLY A 654 22.96 -23.84 25.12
C GLY A 654 22.28 -24.99 25.85
N LYS A 655 22.86 -25.45 26.96
CA LYS A 655 22.39 -26.61 27.74
C LYS A 655 20.89 -26.49 28.06
N PRO A 656 20.07 -27.51 27.80
CA PRO A 656 18.67 -27.50 28.18
C PRO A 656 18.54 -27.64 29.71
N GLY A 657 18.02 -26.62 30.37
CA GLY A 657 17.47 -26.77 31.72
C GLY A 657 16.21 -27.63 31.66
N ARG A 658 16.03 -28.51 32.66
CA ARG A 658 14.83 -29.34 32.81
C ARG A 658 13.59 -28.45 32.84
N ARG A 659 12.68 -28.65 31.88
CA ARG A 659 11.27 -28.26 31.99
C ARG A 659 10.44 -29.55 32.02
N PRO A 660 9.45 -29.65 32.93
CA PRO A 660 8.60 -30.84 33.03
C PRO A 660 7.87 -31.08 31.72
N GLY A 661 7.82 -32.34 31.28
CA GLY A 661 7.00 -32.74 30.16
C GLY A 661 5.51 -32.61 30.50
N CYS A 662 4.76 -31.93 29.65
CA CYS A 662 3.33 -32.16 29.54
C CYS A 662 3.15 -33.14 28.38
N ASP A 663 2.96 -34.40 28.75
CA ASP A 663 2.48 -35.47 27.89
C ASP A 663 1.04 -35.19 27.44
N PRO A 664 0.66 -35.44 26.18
CA PRO A 664 -0.72 -35.49 25.77
C PRO A 664 -1.14 -36.97 25.67
N GLN A 665 -1.53 -37.55 26.80
CA GLN A 665 -2.30 -38.79 26.84
C GLN A 665 -3.39 -38.69 27.91
N LEU A 666 -4.58 -39.20 27.55
CA LEU A 666 -5.79 -39.45 28.38
C LEU A 666 -6.67 -38.20 28.59
N THR A 667 -8.00 -38.22 28.51
CA THR A 667 -9.01 -39.29 28.34
C THR A 667 -10.36 -38.62 28.05
N LEU A 668 -11.24 -39.39 27.41
CA LEU A 668 -12.72 -39.33 27.50
C LEU A 668 -13.24 -38.48 28.67
N TRP A 669 -14.05 -37.46 28.38
CA TRP A 669 -15.44 -37.22 28.83
C TRP A 669 -16.01 -36.02 28.05
#